data_AF-M1W7X6-F1
#
_entry.id   AF-M1W7X6-F1
#
_cell.length_a   1.000
_cell.length_b   1.000
_cell.length_c   1.000
_cell.angle_alpha   90.00
_cell.angle_beta   90.00
_cell.angle_gamma   90.00
#
_symmetry.space_group_name_H-M   'P 1'
#
loop_
_entity.id
_entity.type
_entity.pdbx_description
1 polymer ?
#
loop_
_entity_poly.entity_id
_entity_poly.type
_entity_poly.pdbx_seq_one_letter_code
_entity_poly.pdbx_strand_id
1 'polypeptide(L)'
;MEQLHKPHRKSKEKKDKKKHTGDPNPKAFAFSKPGKLQKAAARSQDIKERRFHVPLVDRLPDEAPPRLVAIVGPPGVGKTTLLKSMVRRYAKETLSDPQGPITVVTSKKQRLTFVECPNQLEAMVDIAKIADIVLLMIDGNFGFEMETMEFLNILAATGMPGNVFGILTHLDLFRKPQALKDAKKRLKRRLWTELYQGAHLFYLSGVLNGRYPDREIHNLSRFVSVMKNPRPLIWRNNHPYTIIDSFRDITHPTKIEEDPKCDRSIVLSGYLRGTNFASQGQRVHVAGLGDFTVASMEALPDPCPTPSMEQALAKITGKTGRRRLDDKEKKLHAPMSDRSGLKIDGDAIWITRDKGFSFNKDAEDVERGEGEEMIVGLQGERRLLGQMEDGVQLFSGGQKINGVAEEEDTGRKTQRRARVAERDGDESDDLAEEGEDEDAEDDDEGFVSGSDEDDDGPDGDVEFDEGKMGKVFRKRADKSQGEDDVAFADSDSDLGSLSGEENEDEEDDDEFDSDEDDEEEAAAMRWKDDLAGRARKLHGRRRTFHTGDLARYIYDVSLTPQEVLKRWRGEEEESPEENIEESDDDEEFFKKTSQEKEDAVEDRSIPLYDYEDLATKWAERDNIDALRRKFTSTDLGGDDDDEDGGEDDDFDGFGDEDEDDEGDGVFRDLEAEDAGTEAEVEPANDIAAEREKNAKRKAELKQRFEEEDREGFLNDKANARREGGDIQDFGEDDWYDAQKAVIQKQLDINKEEFETLDESQRAAVEGYRAGKYAKIVLEGVPAEFVTRFNARMPIVVGGLTPTEDRWGFVQVRIKRHRWHKKILKTNDPLILSLGWRRFQTMPIYSTTDSRTRNRMLKYTPEHMHCFATIYAPLIAPNTGFVCFNSFTPPAENAGGFRIAATGTVLSVDESTEIVKKLKLTGTPYKIFKNTAFIKDMFSSSLEIAKFEGASIKTVSGIRGQIKRALSKPEGHFRATFEDKILVSDIIFLRAWYPIKPHRFYNPATNLIGWQPMRLTGQVRRDQDLSAPQPKNSQYRKIERQTRHFNALRVPRALAAQLPFKSQLITTKKQKHETYLQKRAVVLPRNSDETKARALMQQLLTVRNDAAAKRRAKKAENHAAFKKKLAENEDKKEAREKRESKEFWRKNGRKRAAAEDGGGGGGGKRRR
;
A
#
# COMPACT_ATOMS: atom_id res chain seq x y z
N MET A 1 67.07 44.23 -35.71
CA MET A 1 67.02 44.89 -34.40
C MET A 1 65.56 44.98 -34.02
N GLU A 2 65.13 44.29 -32.99
CA GLU A 2 63.81 44.48 -32.39
C GLU A 2 63.99 44.41 -30.88
N GLN A 3 63.91 45.57 -30.21
CA GLN A 3 63.95 45.66 -28.76
C GLN A 3 62.56 45.34 -28.22
N LEU A 4 62.36 44.10 -27.77
CA LEU A 4 61.18 43.72 -26.99
C LEU A 4 61.39 44.16 -25.53
N HIS A 5 60.76 45.27 -25.14
CA HIS A 5 60.70 45.72 -23.75
C HIS A 5 59.97 44.69 -22.88
N LYS A 6 60.64 44.16 -21.84
CA LYS A 6 59.99 43.30 -20.84
C LYS A 6 59.13 44.14 -19.88
N PRO A 7 57.85 43.77 -19.64
CA PRO A 7 56.99 44.48 -18.71
C PRO A 7 57.50 44.35 -17.26
N HIS A 8 57.42 45.44 -16.50
CA HIS A 8 57.73 45.46 -15.08
C HIS A 8 56.58 44.83 -14.28
N ARG A 9 56.93 44.08 -13.24
CA ARG A 9 55.99 43.33 -12.40
C ARG A 9 55.22 44.29 -11.49
N LYS A 10 53.88 44.29 -11.56
CA LYS A 10 53.00 44.96 -10.58
C LYS A 10 53.30 44.47 -9.16
N SER A 11 53.19 45.36 -8.18
CA SER A 11 53.42 45.05 -6.76
C SER A 11 52.57 43.85 -6.33
N LYS A 12 53.23 42.91 -5.63
CA LYS A 12 52.62 41.67 -5.17
C LYS A 12 51.52 42.02 -4.14
N GLU A 13 50.25 41.77 -4.46
CA GLU A 13 49.21 41.76 -3.43
C GLU A 13 49.59 40.75 -2.34
N LYS A 14 49.56 41.20 -1.08
CA LYS A 14 50.02 40.42 0.08
C LYS A 14 49.18 39.16 0.24
N LYS A 15 49.69 38.02 -0.28
CA LYS A 15 49.26 36.65 0.03
C LYS A 15 49.72 36.17 1.42
N ASP A 16 49.95 37.10 2.35
CA ASP A 16 50.38 36.84 3.72
C ASP A 16 49.37 37.41 4.71
N LYS A 17 48.78 36.50 5.49
CA LYS A 17 47.49 36.55 6.17
C LYS A 17 46.35 36.23 5.21
N LYS A 18 45.64 35.12 5.45
CA LYS A 18 44.19 35.07 5.19
C LYS A 18 43.60 36.26 5.95
N LYS A 19 43.63 37.45 5.35
CA LYS A 19 42.91 38.63 5.83
C LYS A 19 41.44 38.22 5.87
N HIS A 20 40.78 38.53 6.97
CA HIS A 20 39.35 38.31 7.15
C HIS A 20 38.61 38.78 5.89
N THR A 21 38.05 37.83 5.16
CA THR A 21 37.20 38.03 3.99
C THR A 21 35.82 38.45 4.47
N GLY A 22 35.67 39.61 5.13
CA GLY A 22 34.37 40.06 5.68
C GLY A 22 33.75 39.16 6.78
N ASP A 23 34.25 37.94 6.95
CA ASP A 23 33.65 36.90 7.78
C ASP A 23 34.10 36.96 9.24
N PRO A 24 33.24 36.53 10.18
CA PRO A 24 33.55 36.50 11.60
C PRO A 24 34.85 35.73 11.88
N ASN A 25 35.65 36.21 12.82
CA ASN A 25 36.98 35.64 13.07
C ASN A 25 36.94 34.16 13.51
N PRO A 26 37.37 33.18 12.69
CA PRO A 26 37.21 31.76 12.99
C PRO A 26 38.03 31.29 14.20
N LYS A 27 39.06 32.06 14.61
CA LYS A 27 39.81 31.79 15.85
C LYS A 27 39.05 32.24 17.10
N ALA A 28 38.18 33.24 16.98
CA ALA A 28 37.30 33.69 18.06
C ALA A 28 36.13 32.72 18.27
N PHE A 29 35.63 32.08 17.20
CA PHE A 29 34.55 31.06 17.25
C PHE A 29 35.08 29.63 17.47
N ALA A 30 36.22 29.46 18.14
CA ALA A 30 36.74 28.15 18.48
C ALA A 30 36.08 27.60 19.77
N PHE A 31 35.77 26.31 19.79
CA PHE A 31 35.14 25.69 20.95
C PHE A 31 36.14 25.41 22.08
N SER A 32 35.74 25.69 23.32
CA SER A 32 36.58 25.48 24.52
C SER A 32 36.93 24.01 24.81
N LYS A 33 36.10 23.05 24.34
CA LYS A 33 36.28 21.60 24.58
C LYS A 33 36.06 20.78 23.30
N PRO A 34 37.01 20.76 22.36
CA PRO A 34 36.84 20.12 21.05
C PRO A 34 36.55 18.62 21.15
N GLY A 35 37.20 17.89 22.06
CA GLY A 35 36.96 16.45 22.21
C GLY A 35 35.56 16.09 22.75
N LYS A 36 34.96 16.96 23.58
CA LYS A 36 33.58 16.77 24.06
C LYS A 36 32.59 17.04 22.93
N LEU A 37 32.81 18.14 22.20
CA LEU A 37 32.00 18.48 21.03
C LEU A 37 32.04 17.37 19.99
N GLN A 38 33.22 16.84 19.67
CA GLN A 38 33.36 15.75 18.70
C GLN A 38 32.57 14.50 19.11
N LYS A 39 32.62 14.10 20.39
CA LYS A 39 31.82 12.96 20.90
C LYS A 39 30.32 13.25 20.86
N ALA A 40 29.92 14.47 21.19
CA ALA A 40 28.53 14.89 21.15
C ALA A 40 28.00 14.94 19.71
N ALA A 41 28.77 15.50 18.78
CA ALA A 41 28.49 15.60 17.36
C ALA A 41 28.37 14.22 16.71
N ALA A 42 29.34 13.32 16.97
CA ALA A 42 29.27 11.93 16.51
C ALA A 42 28.01 11.22 17.05
N ARG A 43 27.74 11.35 18.36
CA ARG A 43 26.53 10.77 18.96
C ARG A 43 25.25 11.37 18.40
N SER A 44 25.20 12.68 18.12
CA SER A 44 24.02 13.31 17.54
C SER A 44 23.81 12.87 16.10
N GLN A 45 24.88 12.74 15.32
CA GLN A 45 24.83 12.18 13.95
C GLN A 45 24.34 10.73 13.98
N ASP A 46 24.88 9.87 14.85
CA ASP A 46 24.41 8.49 15.03
C ASP A 46 22.91 8.44 15.41
N ILE A 47 22.44 9.38 16.24
CA ILE A 47 21.02 9.47 16.63
C ILE A 47 20.16 9.94 15.45
N LYS A 48 20.61 10.93 14.67
CA LYS A 48 19.91 11.42 13.48
C LYS A 48 19.83 10.35 12.40
N GLU A 49 20.93 9.66 12.11
CA GLU A 49 20.98 8.54 11.16
C GLU A 49 19.98 7.44 11.53
N ARG A 50 19.84 7.14 12.82
CA ARG A 50 18.86 6.16 13.33
C ARG A 50 17.40 6.62 13.23
N ARG A 51 17.14 7.93 13.09
CA ARG A 51 15.78 8.48 12.90
C ARG A 51 15.35 8.46 11.44
N PHE A 52 16.31 8.46 10.51
CA PHE A 52 15.98 8.38 9.09
C PHE A 52 15.36 7.03 8.75
N HIS A 53 14.26 7.11 8.02
CA HIS A 53 13.50 5.98 7.53
C HIS A 53 13.16 6.23 6.06
N VAL A 54 12.69 5.21 5.36
CA VAL A 54 12.18 5.41 4.00
C VAL A 54 10.94 6.31 4.09
N PRO A 55 10.89 7.46 3.39
CA PRO A 55 9.70 8.29 3.35
C PRO A 55 8.60 7.52 2.61
N LEU A 56 7.52 7.22 3.33
CA LEU A 56 6.34 6.53 2.82
C LEU A 56 5.12 7.41 3.09
N VAL A 57 4.15 7.38 2.18
CA VAL A 57 2.88 8.10 2.34
C VAL A 57 2.07 7.49 3.48
N ASP A 58 1.59 8.32 4.40
CA ASP A 58 0.62 7.94 5.43
C ASP A 58 -0.78 8.31 4.94
N ARG A 59 -1.63 7.31 4.67
CA ARG A 59 -3.00 7.51 4.15
C ARG A 59 -4.06 7.40 5.25
N LEU A 60 -3.70 7.75 6.49
CA LEU A 60 -4.65 7.72 7.60
C LEU A 60 -5.56 8.96 7.55
N PRO A 61 -6.90 8.80 7.54
CA PRO A 61 -7.81 9.93 7.57
C PRO A 61 -7.85 10.60 8.96
N ASP A 62 -8.38 11.82 9.03
CA ASP A 62 -8.55 12.56 10.29
C ASP A 62 -9.44 11.80 11.28
N GLU A 63 -10.56 11.27 10.80
CA GLU A 63 -11.40 10.30 11.51
C GLU A 63 -10.86 8.89 11.28
N ALA A 64 -9.78 8.56 11.97
CA ALA A 64 -9.12 7.26 11.81
C ALA A 64 -10.05 6.08 12.18
N PRO A 65 -10.05 4.98 11.41
CA PRO A 65 -10.77 3.77 11.76
C PRO A 65 -10.25 3.15 13.08
N PRO A 66 -11.08 2.35 13.79
CA PRO A 66 -10.68 1.75 15.06
C PRO A 66 -9.51 0.77 14.87
N ARG A 67 -8.35 1.01 15.46
CA ARG A 67 -7.13 0.21 15.19
C ARG A 67 -7.33 -1.24 15.56
N LEU A 68 -6.85 -2.17 14.74
CA LEU A 68 -7.04 -3.58 15.03
C LEU A 68 -5.99 -4.13 16.00
N VAL A 69 -6.48 -4.70 17.09
CA VAL A 69 -5.71 -5.44 18.08
C VAL A 69 -6.01 -6.93 17.95
N ALA A 70 -5.08 -7.68 17.37
CA ALA A 70 -5.17 -9.12 17.24
C ALA A 70 -4.64 -9.82 18.50
N ILE A 71 -5.47 -10.65 19.13
CA ILE A 71 -5.06 -11.54 20.23
C ILE A 71 -4.72 -12.90 19.64
N VAL A 72 -3.43 -13.25 19.65
CA VAL A 72 -2.91 -14.46 19.01
C VAL A 72 -2.14 -15.27 20.03
N GLY A 73 -2.35 -16.58 20.01
CA GLY A 73 -1.66 -17.51 20.88
C GLY A 73 -2.14 -18.94 20.66
N PRO A 74 -1.46 -19.91 21.28
CA PRO A 74 -1.77 -21.31 21.11
C PRO A 74 -3.13 -21.68 21.73
N PRO A 75 -3.66 -22.89 21.46
CA PRO A 75 -4.85 -23.41 22.13
C PRO A 75 -4.66 -23.42 23.66
N GLY A 76 -5.69 -23.00 24.39
CA GLY A 76 -5.70 -23.10 25.86
C GLY A 76 -4.89 -22.05 26.62
N VAL A 77 -4.26 -21.07 25.96
CA VAL A 77 -3.42 -20.03 26.62
C VAL A 77 -4.21 -18.94 27.37
N GLY A 78 -5.54 -18.89 27.20
CA GLY A 78 -6.42 -17.89 27.82
C GLY A 78 -6.76 -16.66 26.97
N LYS A 79 -6.83 -16.79 25.63
CA LYS A 79 -7.15 -15.69 24.69
C LYS A 79 -8.49 -15.00 24.99
N THR A 80 -9.54 -15.79 25.09
CA THR A 80 -10.89 -15.31 25.43
C THR A 80 -10.92 -14.65 26.81
N THR A 81 -10.19 -15.19 27.79
CA THR A 81 -10.05 -14.61 29.14
C THR A 81 -9.40 -13.22 29.11
N LEU A 82 -8.38 -13.05 28.26
CA LEU A 82 -7.74 -11.75 28.04
C LEU A 82 -8.71 -10.76 27.40
N LEU A 83 -9.46 -11.20 26.38
CA LEU A 83 -10.47 -10.39 25.71
C LEU A 83 -11.53 -9.89 26.69
N LYS A 84 -12.12 -10.79 27.49
CA LYS A 84 -13.09 -10.45 28.56
C LYS A 84 -12.53 -9.42 29.54
N SER A 85 -11.29 -9.62 29.99
CA SER A 85 -10.65 -8.73 30.96
C SER A 85 -10.38 -7.34 30.39
N MET A 86 -9.97 -7.26 29.11
CA MET A 86 -9.72 -6.00 28.41
C MET A 86 -11.00 -5.23 28.13
N VAL A 87 -12.05 -5.88 27.63
CA VAL A 87 -13.35 -5.24 27.36
C VAL A 87 -13.95 -4.71 28.66
N ARG A 88 -13.96 -5.50 29.73
CA ARG A 88 -14.44 -5.04 31.04
C ARG A 88 -13.64 -3.85 31.56
N ARG A 89 -12.34 -3.77 31.29
CA ARG A 89 -11.51 -2.63 31.71
C ARG A 89 -11.90 -1.35 30.99
N TYR A 90 -12.22 -1.42 29.71
CA TYR A 90 -12.54 -0.25 28.89
C TYR A 90 -14.02 0.16 29.00
N ALA A 91 -14.95 -0.78 28.82
CA ALA A 91 -16.38 -0.51 28.75
C ALA A 91 -17.13 -0.72 30.08
N LYS A 92 -16.48 -1.30 31.11
CA LYS A 92 -17.11 -1.71 32.39
C LYS A 92 -18.21 -2.78 32.28
N GLU A 93 -18.49 -3.28 31.08
CA GLU A 93 -19.43 -4.38 30.84
C GLU A 93 -18.75 -5.76 30.90
N THR A 94 -19.52 -6.77 31.28
CA THR A 94 -19.09 -8.18 31.27
C THR A 94 -19.67 -8.91 30.08
N LEU A 95 -18.80 -9.51 29.27
CA LEU A 95 -19.17 -10.43 28.19
C LEU A 95 -18.94 -11.88 28.62
N SER A 96 -19.95 -12.73 28.48
CA SER A 96 -19.88 -14.15 28.83
C SER A 96 -19.26 -14.99 27.72
N ASP A 97 -19.50 -14.69 26.44
CA ASP A 97 -18.92 -15.38 25.28
C ASP A 97 -18.61 -14.37 24.17
N PRO A 98 -17.47 -13.64 24.27
CA PRO A 98 -17.10 -12.67 23.26
C PRO A 98 -16.73 -13.39 21.95
N GLN A 99 -17.49 -13.11 20.89
CA GLN A 99 -17.32 -13.63 19.54
C GLN A 99 -17.23 -12.49 18.51
N GLY A 100 -16.47 -12.72 17.44
CA GLY A 100 -16.25 -11.72 16.40
C GLY A 100 -15.37 -10.55 16.85
N PRO A 101 -15.28 -9.50 16.02
CA PRO A 101 -14.57 -8.28 16.37
C PRO A 101 -15.37 -7.42 17.37
N ILE A 102 -14.65 -6.84 18.34
CA ILE A 102 -15.23 -6.02 19.40
C ILE A 102 -14.59 -4.65 19.38
N THR A 103 -15.36 -3.62 19.06
CA THR A 103 -14.88 -2.24 18.98
C THR A 103 -15.19 -1.49 20.28
N VAL A 104 -14.17 -0.84 20.85
CA VAL A 104 -14.25 -0.09 22.10
C VAL A 104 -13.56 1.27 21.98
N VAL A 105 -14.18 2.30 22.54
CA VAL A 105 -13.57 3.63 22.65
C VAL A 105 -12.57 3.64 23.81
N THR A 106 -11.31 4.02 23.52
CA THR A 106 -10.24 4.01 24.55
C THR A 106 -9.71 5.40 24.88
N SER A 107 -9.81 6.33 23.93
CA SER A 107 -9.35 7.71 24.04
C SER A 107 -10.26 8.60 23.21
N LYS A 108 -10.22 9.91 23.44
CA LYS A 108 -11.06 10.89 22.73
C LYS A 108 -10.81 10.93 21.22
N LYS A 109 -9.63 10.49 20.77
CA LYS A 109 -9.25 10.40 19.35
C LYS A 109 -9.12 8.98 18.81
N GLN A 110 -9.12 7.97 19.68
CA GLN A 110 -8.75 6.61 19.29
C GLN A 110 -9.72 5.57 19.85
N ARG A 111 -10.17 4.70 18.96
CA ARG A 111 -10.93 3.48 19.23
C ARG A 111 -10.12 2.28 18.79
N LEU A 112 -10.36 1.13 19.42
CA LEU A 112 -9.67 -0.12 19.15
C LEU A 112 -10.70 -1.21 18.84
N THR A 113 -10.39 -2.07 17.86
CA THR A 113 -11.15 -3.30 17.59
C THR A 113 -10.33 -4.49 18.05
N PHE A 114 -10.80 -5.23 19.04
CA PHE A 114 -10.18 -6.48 19.48
C PHE A 114 -10.72 -7.65 18.66
N VAL A 115 -9.80 -8.48 18.14
CA VAL A 115 -10.15 -9.71 17.43
C VAL A 115 -9.36 -10.86 18.02
N GLU A 116 -10.07 -11.91 18.46
CA GLU A 116 -9.44 -13.17 18.84
C GLU A 116 -9.10 -13.99 17.59
N CYS A 117 -7.85 -14.43 17.47
CA CYS A 117 -7.45 -15.34 16.42
C CYS A 117 -7.80 -16.79 16.79
N PRO A 118 -8.57 -17.53 15.98
CA PRO A 118 -8.76 -18.97 16.19
C PRO A 118 -7.45 -19.72 15.92
N ASN A 119 -7.36 -20.99 16.34
CA ASN A 119 -6.14 -21.80 16.24
C ASN A 119 -5.86 -22.34 14.82
N GLN A 120 -6.61 -21.89 13.83
CA GLN A 120 -6.44 -22.27 12.43
C GLN A 120 -5.38 -21.38 11.77
N LEU A 121 -4.52 -21.99 10.95
CA LEU A 121 -3.41 -21.28 10.31
C LEU A 121 -3.92 -20.29 9.25
N GLU A 122 -5.05 -20.62 8.65
CA GLU A 122 -5.81 -19.84 7.70
C GLU A 122 -6.16 -18.47 8.30
N ALA A 123 -6.84 -18.45 9.44
CA ALA A 123 -7.20 -17.22 10.13
C ALA A 123 -5.98 -16.46 10.66
N MET A 124 -4.93 -17.18 11.11
CA MET A 124 -3.65 -16.57 11.49
C MET A 124 -3.02 -15.79 10.33
N VAL A 125 -3.08 -16.32 9.11
CA VAL A 125 -2.58 -15.64 7.91
C VAL A 125 -3.41 -14.41 7.58
N ASP A 126 -4.74 -14.51 7.66
CA ASP A 126 -5.62 -13.38 7.32
C ASP A 126 -5.46 -12.24 8.33
N ILE A 127 -5.47 -12.56 9.63
CA ILE A 127 -5.25 -11.59 10.71
C ILE A 127 -3.85 -10.95 10.60
N ALA A 128 -2.82 -11.71 10.25
CA ALA A 128 -1.47 -11.17 10.11
C ALA A 128 -1.37 -10.08 9.03
N LYS A 129 -2.17 -10.16 7.96
CA LYS A 129 -2.22 -9.13 6.90
C LYS A 129 -2.81 -7.81 7.40
N ILE A 130 -3.83 -7.89 8.25
CA ILE A 130 -4.65 -6.74 8.69
C ILE A 130 -4.25 -6.15 10.04
N ALA A 131 -3.58 -6.90 10.93
CA ALA A 131 -3.38 -6.50 12.32
C ALA A 131 -2.43 -5.30 12.50
N ASP A 132 -2.90 -4.21 13.11
CA ASP A 132 -2.08 -3.05 13.44
C ASP A 132 -1.26 -3.25 14.72
N ILE A 133 -1.84 -4.00 15.66
CA ILE A 133 -1.27 -4.33 16.96
C ILE A 133 -1.46 -5.83 17.17
N VAL A 134 -0.42 -6.51 17.64
CA VAL A 134 -0.50 -7.93 18.00
C VAL A 134 -0.23 -8.09 19.49
N LEU A 135 -1.18 -8.70 20.19
CA LEU A 135 -1.01 -9.23 21.54
C LEU A 135 -0.69 -10.72 21.43
N LEU A 136 0.60 -11.05 21.50
CA LEU A 136 1.09 -12.41 21.37
C LEU A 136 1.14 -13.10 22.73
N MET A 137 0.20 -14.01 22.98
CA MET A 137 0.12 -14.80 24.20
C MET A 137 1.05 -16.01 24.16
N ILE A 138 1.79 -16.20 25.24
CA ILE A 138 2.76 -17.28 25.43
C ILE A 138 2.48 -17.92 26.77
N ASP A 139 2.35 -19.24 26.81
CA ASP A 139 2.29 -19.98 28.06
C ASP A 139 3.66 -19.95 28.74
N GLY A 140 3.70 -19.45 29.98
CA GLY A 140 4.93 -19.35 30.76
C GLY A 140 5.53 -20.68 31.15
N ASN A 141 4.69 -21.64 31.51
CA ASN A 141 5.06 -22.95 32.03
C ASN A 141 5.53 -23.87 30.89
N PHE A 142 4.76 -23.92 29.80
CA PHE A 142 5.11 -24.69 28.61
C PHE A 142 6.25 -24.03 27.82
N GLY A 143 6.14 -22.72 27.60
CA GLY A 143 7.07 -21.93 26.79
C GLY A 143 6.56 -21.67 25.37
N PHE A 144 7.48 -21.55 24.41
CA PHE A 144 7.12 -21.25 23.02
C PHE A 144 6.55 -22.47 22.30
N GLU A 145 5.36 -22.29 21.72
CA GLU A 145 4.71 -23.27 20.85
C GLU A 145 4.95 -22.98 19.37
N MET A 146 4.78 -24.00 18.54
CA MET A 146 4.99 -23.89 17.09
C MET A 146 4.06 -22.85 16.47
N GLU A 147 2.81 -22.75 16.91
CA GLU A 147 1.82 -21.80 16.39
C GLU A 147 2.25 -20.35 16.61
N THR A 148 2.75 -20.02 17.80
CA THR A 148 3.28 -18.67 18.09
C THR A 148 4.44 -18.30 17.18
N MET A 149 5.31 -19.26 16.93
CA MET A 149 6.48 -19.09 16.07
C MET A 149 6.10 -19.03 14.59
N GLU A 150 5.08 -19.78 14.17
CA GLU A 150 4.52 -19.73 12.83
C GLU A 150 3.90 -18.36 12.55
N PHE A 151 3.03 -17.89 13.45
CA PHE A 151 2.42 -16.56 13.33
C PHE A 151 3.46 -15.45 13.24
N LEU A 152 4.51 -15.47 14.07
CA LEU A 152 5.60 -14.50 14.02
C LEU A 152 6.32 -14.49 12.66
N ASN A 153 6.56 -15.66 12.06
CA ASN A 153 7.21 -15.72 10.74
C ASN A 153 6.26 -15.32 9.60
N ILE A 154 4.95 -15.59 9.72
CA ILE A 154 3.94 -15.09 8.77
C ILE A 154 3.90 -13.56 8.82
N LEU A 155 3.86 -13.00 10.02
CA LEU A 155 3.87 -11.56 10.26
C LEU A 155 5.13 -10.91 9.70
N ALA A 156 6.30 -11.51 9.92
CA ALA A 156 7.57 -11.00 9.39
C ALA A 156 7.65 -11.04 7.86
N ALA A 157 7.05 -12.05 7.21
CA ALA A 157 7.06 -12.17 5.76
C ALA A 157 6.01 -11.28 5.05
N THR A 158 4.86 -11.07 5.69
CA THR A 158 3.76 -10.26 5.16
C THR A 158 4.00 -8.77 5.41
N GLY A 159 4.58 -8.43 6.56
CA GLY A 159 4.88 -7.07 6.99
C GLY A 159 4.71 -6.93 8.50
N MET A 160 5.81 -6.63 9.21
CA MET A 160 5.76 -6.50 10.66
C MET A 160 5.00 -5.22 11.06
N PRO A 161 3.92 -5.33 11.86
CA PRO A 161 3.17 -4.18 12.33
C PRO A 161 3.99 -3.37 13.33
N GLY A 162 3.55 -2.13 13.59
CA GLY A 162 4.30 -1.19 14.43
C GLY A 162 4.57 -1.71 15.84
N ASN A 163 3.59 -2.39 16.46
CA ASN A 163 3.68 -2.83 17.84
C ASN A 163 3.28 -4.31 17.99
N VAL A 164 4.20 -5.12 18.53
CA VAL A 164 3.94 -6.50 18.94
C VAL A 164 4.28 -6.64 20.42
N PHE A 165 3.28 -6.94 21.24
CA PHE A 165 3.43 -7.12 22.68
C PHE A 165 3.41 -8.61 23.01
N GLY A 166 4.44 -9.08 23.70
CA GLY A 166 4.40 -10.40 24.31
C GLY A 166 3.60 -10.35 25.60
N ILE A 167 2.71 -11.32 25.81
CA ILE A 167 1.99 -11.52 27.06
C ILE A 167 2.29 -12.93 27.53
N LEU A 168 2.86 -13.05 28.72
CA LEU A 168 3.21 -14.33 29.30
C LEU A 168 2.17 -14.67 30.38
N THR A 169 1.45 -15.78 30.18
CA THR A 169 0.37 -16.27 31.06
C THR A 169 0.77 -17.53 31.82
N HIS A 170 -0.13 -18.05 32.68
CA HIS A 170 0.08 -19.28 33.46
C HIS A 170 1.33 -19.23 34.36
N LEU A 171 1.58 -18.06 34.96
CA LEU A 171 2.71 -17.86 35.87
C LEU A 171 2.43 -18.43 37.27
N ASP A 172 1.16 -18.64 37.60
CA ASP A 172 0.64 -19.29 38.80
C ASP A 172 0.95 -20.80 38.86
N LEU A 173 1.11 -21.47 37.71
CA LEU A 173 1.50 -22.89 37.64
C LEU A 173 2.93 -23.15 38.16
N PHE A 174 3.76 -22.11 38.31
CA PHE A 174 5.11 -22.26 38.82
C PHE A 174 5.15 -22.38 40.34
N ARG A 175 5.45 -23.58 40.83
CA ARG A 175 5.66 -23.82 42.27
C ARG A 175 6.90 -23.11 42.84
N LYS A 176 7.96 -22.92 42.05
CA LYS A 176 9.25 -22.34 42.50
C LYS A 176 9.46 -20.94 41.92
N PRO A 177 9.71 -19.90 42.74
CA PRO A 177 9.89 -18.53 42.25
C PRO A 177 11.20 -18.31 41.50
N GLN A 178 12.25 -19.12 41.75
CA GLN A 178 13.49 -19.06 40.97
C GLN A 178 13.28 -19.59 39.55
N ALA A 179 12.60 -20.72 39.41
CA ALA A 179 12.24 -21.29 38.10
C ALA A 179 11.39 -20.31 37.28
N LEU A 180 10.48 -19.59 37.93
CA LEU A 180 9.70 -18.51 37.33
C LEU A 180 10.59 -17.40 36.74
N LYS A 181 11.57 -16.91 37.52
CA LYS A 181 12.49 -15.85 37.09
C LYS A 181 13.35 -16.31 35.90
N ASP A 182 13.85 -17.55 35.95
CA ASP A 182 14.67 -18.12 34.88
C ASP A 182 13.86 -18.35 33.59
N ALA A 183 12.62 -18.85 33.73
CA ALA A 183 11.69 -19.00 32.61
C ALA A 183 11.38 -17.64 31.97
N LYS A 184 11.02 -16.62 32.78
CA LYS A 184 10.82 -15.24 32.29
C LYS A 184 12.04 -14.72 31.55
N LYS A 185 13.26 -14.89 32.09
CA LYS A 185 14.50 -14.43 31.44
C LYS A 185 14.81 -15.18 30.14
N ARG A 186 14.55 -16.49 30.09
CA ARG A 186 14.73 -17.32 28.90
C ARG A 186 13.74 -16.94 27.80
N LEU A 187 12.45 -16.85 28.13
CA LEU A 187 11.39 -16.49 27.18
C LEU A 187 11.56 -15.06 26.67
N LYS A 188 11.89 -14.11 27.55
CA LYS A 188 12.20 -12.72 27.16
C LYS A 188 13.36 -12.63 26.18
N ARG A 189 14.48 -13.30 26.44
CA ARG A 189 15.62 -13.33 25.52
C ARG A 189 15.26 -13.95 24.17
N ARG A 190 14.47 -15.04 24.20
CA ARG A 190 14.03 -15.71 22.97
C ARG A 190 13.11 -14.82 22.15
N LEU A 191 12.15 -14.14 22.79
CA LEU A 191 11.25 -13.19 22.14
C LEU A 191 12.02 -12.02 21.51
N TRP A 192 13.03 -11.51 22.20
CA TRP A 192 13.89 -10.43 21.69
C TRP A 192 14.68 -10.82 20.44
N THR A 193 15.14 -12.07 20.36
CA THR A 193 15.82 -12.57 19.15
C THR A 193 14.88 -12.68 17.95
N GLU A 194 13.59 -12.91 18.16
CA GLU A 194 12.62 -13.14 17.08
C GLU A 194 11.89 -11.87 16.63
N LEU A 195 11.63 -10.94 17.54
CA LEU A 195 11.02 -9.64 17.22
C LEU A 195 12.10 -8.58 17.01
N TYR A 196 12.48 -7.92 18.10
CA TYR A 196 13.56 -6.93 18.16
C TYR A 196 14.07 -6.83 19.59
N GLN A 197 15.31 -6.39 19.73
CA GLN A 197 15.94 -6.26 21.04
C GLN A 197 15.21 -5.21 21.87
N GLY A 198 14.74 -5.61 23.06
CA GLY A 198 14.00 -4.73 23.95
C GLY A 198 12.47 -4.73 23.74
N ALA A 199 11.93 -5.67 22.98
CA ALA A 199 10.48 -5.84 22.86
C ALA A 199 9.79 -5.98 24.23
N HIS A 200 8.58 -5.41 24.32
CA HIS A 200 7.79 -5.37 25.56
C HIS A 200 7.15 -6.73 25.84
N LEU A 201 7.36 -7.23 27.06
CA LEU A 201 6.80 -8.48 27.56
C LEU A 201 6.07 -8.22 28.87
N PHE A 202 4.76 -8.45 28.87
CA PHE A 202 3.89 -8.37 30.04
C PHE A 202 3.77 -9.73 30.72
N TYR A 203 3.48 -9.71 32.00
CA TYR A 203 3.34 -10.88 32.85
C TYR A 203 1.94 -10.85 33.44
N LEU A 204 1.12 -11.84 33.10
CA LEU A 204 -0.17 -12.05 33.72
C LEU A 204 -0.06 -13.22 34.69
N SER A 205 -0.34 -12.95 35.96
CA SER A 205 -0.09 -13.91 37.05
C SER A 205 -0.98 -15.14 36.96
N GLY A 206 -2.20 -15.06 37.46
CA GLY A 206 -3.19 -16.14 37.46
C GLY A 206 -4.59 -15.61 37.16
N VAL A 207 -5.59 -16.49 37.13
CA VAL A 207 -6.98 -16.12 36.85
C VAL A 207 -7.76 -16.03 38.17
N LEU A 208 -8.41 -14.89 38.44
CA LEU A 208 -9.28 -14.64 39.59
C LEU A 208 -10.70 -14.39 39.09
N ASN A 209 -11.68 -15.17 39.56
CA ASN A 209 -13.09 -15.03 39.16
C ASN A 209 -13.28 -15.04 37.62
N GLY A 210 -12.63 -15.99 36.94
CA GLY A 210 -12.66 -16.13 35.49
C GLY A 210 -12.02 -14.98 34.69
N ARG A 211 -11.28 -14.08 35.36
CA ARG A 211 -10.63 -12.89 34.76
C ARG A 211 -9.19 -12.72 35.22
N TYR A 212 -8.41 -11.92 34.49
CA TYR A 212 -7.07 -11.56 34.92
C TYR A 212 -7.08 -10.42 35.96
N PRO A 213 -6.03 -10.28 36.77
CA PRO A 213 -5.95 -9.24 37.78
C PRO A 213 -5.99 -7.83 37.18
N ASP A 214 -6.88 -6.99 37.71
CA ASP A 214 -7.19 -5.67 37.16
C ASP A 214 -5.96 -4.74 37.10
N ARG A 215 -5.01 -4.86 38.04
CA ARG A 215 -3.79 -4.04 38.05
C ARG A 215 -2.87 -4.36 36.87
N GLU A 216 -2.73 -5.63 36.51
CA GLU A 216 -1.87 -6.07 35.41
C GLU A 216 -2.50 -5.69 34.07
N ILE A 217 -3.81 -5.92 33.93
CA ILE A 217 -4.59 -5.49 32.77
C ILE A 217 -4.62 -3.97 32.64
N HIS A 218 -4.70 -3.23 33.75
CA HIS A 218 -4.60 -1.77 33.71
C HIS A 218 -3.26 -1.31 33.14
N ASN A 219 -2.15 -1.91 33.57
CA ASN A 219 -0.83 -1.61 33.02
C ASN A 219 -0.76 -1.93 31.52
N LEU A 220 -1.26 -3.10 31.10
CA LEU A 220 -1.33 -3.47 29.69
C LEU A 220 -2.16 -2.44 28.88
N SER A 221 -3.36 -2.10 29.35
CA SER A 221 -4.25 -1.11 28.71
C SER A 221 -3.58 0.26 28.56
N ARG A 222 -2.75 0.68 29.52
CA ARG A 222 -2.00 1.93 29.45
C ARG A 222 -1.00 1.92 28.28
N PHE A 223 -0.29 0.83 28.07
CA PHE A 223 0.63 0.70 26.93
C PHE A 223 -0.13 0.59 25.60
N VAL A 224 -1.29 -0.06 25.62
CA VAL A 224 -2.13 -0.22 24.43
C VAL A 224 -2.81 1.09 24.01
N SER A 225 -3.12 1.99 24.96
CA SER A 225 -3.78 3.27 24.67
C SER A 225 -2.84 4.43 24.33
N VAL A 226 -1.57 4.42 24.75
CA VAL A 226 -0.60 5.52 24.50
C VAL A 226 0.16 5.28 23.18
N MET A 227 -0.57 5.00 22.10
CA MET A 227 0.05 4.56 20.85
C MET A 227 0.23 5.66 19.82
N LYS A 228 1.40 5.60 19.15
CA LYS A 228 1.72 6.36 17.94
C LYS A 228 0.93 5.83 16.73
N ASN A 229 0.95 6.57 15.62
CA ASN A 229 0.37 6.11 14.36
C ASN A 229 0.94 4.74 13.95
N PRO A 230 0.11 3.89 13.32
CA PRO A 230 0.58 2.64 12.77
C PRO A 230 1.72 2.91 11.78
N ARG A 231 2.65 1.96 11.68
CA ARG A 231 3.71 2.05 10.67
C ARG A 231 3.05 1.97 9.28
N PRO A 232 3.38 2.85 8.32
CA PRO A 232 2.83 2.76 6.98
C PRO A 232 3.34 1.49 6.30
N LEU A 233 2.44 0.51 6.10
CA LEU A 233 2.70 -0.70 5.33
C LEU A 233 2.17 -0.49 3.92
N ILE A 234 3.01 -0.74 2.91
CA ILE A 234 2.66 -0.57 1.49
C ILE A 234 1.37 -1.31 1.14
N TRP A 235 1.20 -2.55 1.61
CA TRP A 235 0.00 -3.34 1.33
C TRP A 235 -1.29 -2.68 1.85
N ARG A 236 -1.27 -2.16 3.08
CA ARG A 236 -2.44 -1.53 3.74
C ARG A 236 -2.72 -0.13 3.21
N ASN A 237 -1.69 0.59 2.79
CA ASN A 237 -1.83 1.95 2.25
C ASN A 237 -2.23 1.97 0.78
N ASN A 238 -2.18 0.82 0.08
CA ASN A 238 -2.53 0.74 -1.34
C ASN A 238 -3.86 0.00 -1.60
N HIS A 239 -4.34 -0.80 -0.65
CA HIS A 239 -5.57 -1.58 -0.82
C HIS A 239 -6.64 -1.18 0.20
N PRO A 240 -7.91 -1.08 -0.23
CA PRO A 240 -9.01 -0.93 0.70
C PRO A 240 -9.32 -2.29 1.32
N TYR A 241 -9.60 -2.33 2.61
CA TYR A 241 -10.02 -3.56 3.28
C TYR A 241 -10.99 -3.27 4.41
N THR A 242 -11.77 -4.28 4.77
CA THR A 242 -12.79 -4.20 5.81
C THR A 242 -12.77 -5.48 6.60
N ILE A 243 -13.01 -5.33 7.89
CA ILE A 243 -13.21 -6.45 8.80
C ILE A 243 -14.66 -6.41 9.18
N ILE A 244 -15.31 -7.54 9.01
CA ILE A 244 -16.75 -7.60 9.14
C ILE A 244 -17.09 -7.71 10.61
N ASP A 245 -17.83 -6.72 11.08
CA ASP A 245 -18.35 -6.66 12.44
C ASP A 245 -19.68 -7.42 12.54
N SER A 246 -20.57 -7.30 11.55
CA SER A 246 -21.87 -7.97 11.52
C SER A 246 -22.11 -8.65 10.16
N PHE A 247 -22.76 -9.82 10.22
CA PHE A 247 -23.14 -10.65 9.08
C PHE A 247 -24.65 -10.87 9.09
N ARG A 248 -25.33 -10.69 7.95
CA ARG A 248 -26.76 -10.96 7.78
C ARG A 248 -27.08 -11.52 6.39
N ASP A 249 -27.95 -12.52 6.32
CA ASP A 249 -28.54 -12.99 5.05
C ASP A 249 -29.79 -12.16 4.73
N ILE A 250 -29.88 -11.62 3.51
CA ILE A 250 -31.05 -10.84 3.03
C ILE A 250 -31.80 -11.55 1.91
N THR A 251 -31.46 -12.83 1.64
CA THR A 251 -32.10 -13.61 0.59
C THR A 251 -33.59 -13.77 0.86
N HIS A 252 -34.42 -13.57 -0.17
CA HIS A 252 -35.88 -13.71 -0.06
C HIS A 252 -36.26 -15.15 0.36
N PRO A 253 -37.13 -15.35 1.38
CA PRO A 253 -37.43 -16.67 1.93
C PRO A 253 -37.98 -17.65 0.89
N THR A 254 -38.79 -17.19 -0.08
CA THR A 254 -39.29 -18.05 -1.16
C THR A 254 -38.17 -18.71 -1.98
N LYS A 255 -37.07 -18.00 -2.25
CA LYS A 255 -35.91 -18.58 -2.97
C LYS A 255 -35.21 -19.68 -2.15
N ILE A 256 -35.28 -19.57 -0.82
CA ILE A 256 -34.71 -20.54 0.13
C ILE A 256 -35.55 -21.82 0.17
N GLU A 257 -36.88 -21.66 0.12
CA GLU A 257 -37.84 -22.76 0.10
C GLU A 257 -37.82 -23.52 -1.23
N GLU A 258 -37.73 -22.80 -2.35
CA GLU A 258 -37.57 -23.38 -3.69
C GLU A 258 -36.26 -24.16 -3.82
N ASP A 259 -35.13 -23.51 -3.54
CA ASP A 259 -33.80 -24.11 -3.64
C ASP A 259 -32.95 -23.80 -2.38
N PRO A 260 -32.82 -24.75 -1.45
CA PRO A 260 -31.99 -24.56 -0.26
C PRO A 260 -30.52 -24.26 -0.56
N LYS A 261 -30.01 -24.68 -1.74
CA LYS A 261 -28.64 -24.45 -2.19
C LYS A 261 -28.49 -23.26 -3.14
N CYS A 262 -29.52 -22.45 -3.32
CA CYS A 262 -29.46 -21.23 -4.12
C CYS A 262 -28.37 -20.27 -3.60
N ASP A 263 -27.75 -19.55 -4.52
CA ASP A 263 -26.85 -18.44 -4.19
C ASP A 263 -27.58 -17.38 -3.37
N ARG A 264 -26.90 -16.89 -2.33
CA ARG A 264 -27.43 -15.99 -1.32
C ARG A 264 -26.94 -14.57 -1.54
N SER A 265 -27.79 -13.61 -1.19
CA SER A 265 -27.44 -12.21 -1.07
C SER A 265 -27.16 -11.91 0.40
N ILE A 266 -25.93 -11.49 0.71
CA ILE A 266 -25.50 -11.23 2.09
C ILE A 266 -25.16 -9.76 2.30
N VAL A 267 -25.39 -9.30 3.52
CA VAL A 267 -24.97 -8.00 4.02
C VAL A 267 -23.81 -8.19 4.98
N LEU A 268 -22.71 -7.50 4.70
CA LEU A 268 -21.53 -7.43 5.54
C LEU A 268 -21.35 -5.99 6.02
N SER A 269 -21.45 -5.77 7.33
CA SER A 269 -21.25 -4.45 7.93
C SER A 269 -19.92 -4.36 8.65
N GLY A 270 -19.18 -3.27 8.48
CA GLY A 270 -17.89 -3.07 9.15
C GLY A 270 -17.24 -1.73 8.83
N TYR A 271 -16.14 -1.44 9.53
CA TYR A 271 -15.35 -0.22 9.29
C TYR A 271 -14.44 -0.34 8.07
N LEU A 272 -14.47 0.68 7.22
CA LEU A 272 -13.57 0.80 6.07
C LEU A 272 -12.16 1.17 6.54
N ARG A 273 -11.14 0.46 6.03
CA ARG A 273 -9.73 0.58 6.41
C ARG A 273 -8.84 0.59 5.17
N GLY A 274 -7.62 1.09 5.34
CA GLY A 274 -6.65 1.19 4.25
C GLY A 274 -6.97 2.39 3.38
N THR A 275 -7.11 2.17 2.06
CA THR A 275 -7.56 3.21 1.13
C THR A 275 -9.08 3.28 1.03
N ASN A 276 -9.57 4.24 0.25
CA ASN A 276 -10.99 4.38 -0.04
C ASN A 276 -11.47 3.23 -0.95
N PHE A 277 -12.72 2.80 -0.76
CA PHE A 277 -13.40 1.85 -1.65
C PHE A 277 -13.96 2.62 -2.85
N ALA A 278 -13.93 2.04 -4.05
CA ALA A 278 -14.63 2.63 -5.19
C ALA A 278 -16.14 2.67 -4.93
N SER A 279 -16.81 3.70 -5.47
CA SER A 279 -18.25 3.92 -5.33
C SER A 279 -19.07 2.81 -5.98
N GLN A 280 -18.68 2.38 -7.18
CA GLN A 280 -19.40 1.38 -7.97
C GLN A 280 -18.43 0.32 -8.54
N GLY A 281 -18.92 -0.92 -8.68
CA GLY A 281 -18.20 -1.99 -9.38
C GLY A 281 -16.92 -2.49 -8.69
N GLN A 282 -16.74 -2.20 -7.39
CA GLN A 282 -15.55 -2.65 -6.67
C GLN A 282 -15.47 -4.17 -6.60
N ARG A 283 -14.37 -4.74 -7.12
CA ARG A 283 -14.03 -6.15 -6.96
C ARG A 283 -13.42 -6.38 -5.59
N VAL A 284 -13.91 -7.39 -4.88
CA VAL A 284 -13.49 -7.75 -3.54
C VAL A 284 -13.16 -9.23 -3.44
N HIS A 285 -12.13 -9.55 -2.66
CA HIS A 285 -11.85 -10.92 -2.23
C HIS A 285 -12.27 -11.09 -0.78
N VAL A 286 -13.20 -12.01 -0.53
CA VAL A 286 -13.56 -12.44 0.81
C VAL A 286 -12.65 -13.61 1.18
N ALA A 287 -11.79 -13.40 2.18
CA ALA A 287 -10.73 -14.34 2.52
C ALA A 287 -11.29 -15.71 2.93
N GLY A 288 -11.06 -16.73 2.08
CA GLY A 288 -11.55 -18.09 2.32
C GLY A 288 -12.92 -18.41 1.73
N LEU A 289 -13.52 -17.48 0.99
CA LEU A 289 -14.75 -17.67 0.24
C LEU A 289 -14.47 -17.59 -1.27
N GLY A 290 -13.98 -16.45 -1.76
CA GLY A 290 -13.80 -16.22 -3.20
C GLY A 290 -13.71 -14.75 -3.59
N ASP A 291 -13.67 -14.52 -4.90
CA ASP A 291 -13.72 -13.18 -5.49
C ASP A 291 -15.19 -12.85 -5.82
N PHE A 292 -15.65 -11.67 -5.42
CA PHE A 292 -17.01 -11.16 -5.63
C PHE A 292 -16.96 -9.73 -6.14
N THR A 293 -18.09 -9.24 -6.64
CA THR A 293 -18.31 -7.83 -6.95
C THR A 293 -19.28 -7.27 -5.93
N VAL A 294 -19.01 -6.06 -5.43
CA VAL A 294 -19.94 -5.36 -4.54
C VAL A 294 -21.15 -4.89 -5.34
N ALA A 295 -22.35 -5.32 -4.94
CA ALA A 295 -23.61 -4.93 -5.59
C ALA A 295 -24.02 -3.51 -5.17
N SER A 296 -24.01 -3.25 -3.87
CA SER A 296 -24.22 -1.92 -3.32
C SER A 296 -23.42 -1.71 -2.03
N MET A 297 -23.02 -0.47 -1.80
CA MET A 297 -22.33 -0.05 -0.59
C MET A 297 -23.03 1.18 -0.03
N GLU A 298 -23.24 1.21 1.28
CA GLU A 298 -23.91 2.31 1.97
C GLU A 298 -23.08 2.72 3.19
N ALA A 299 -22.77 4.02 3.32
CA ALA A 299 -22.10 4.54 4.49
C ALA A 299 -23.14 4.80 5.60
N LEU A 300 -22.90 4.20 6.76
CA LEU A 300 -23.73 4.32 7.95
C LEU A 300 -23.06 5.24 8.98
N PRO A 301 -23.84 5.86 9.87
CA PRO A 301 -23.28 6.59 11.00
C PRO A 301 -22.46 5.65 11.89
N ASP A 302 -21.36 6.17 12.45
CA ASP A 302 -20.45 5.37 13.28
C ASP A 302 -21.16 4.86 14.55
N PRO A 303 -21.19 3.53 14.81
CA PRO A 303 -21.80 2.98 16.02
C PRO A 303 -21.03 3.32 17.31
N CYS A 304 -19.75 3.67 17.20
CA CYS A 304 -18.85 4.07 18.28
C CYS A 304 -18.15 5.40 17.94
N PRO A 305 -18.90 6.53 17.91
CA PRO A 305 -18.34 7.83 17.56
C PRO A 305 -17.29 8.24 18.60
N THR A 306 -16.17 8.80 18.13
CA THR A 306 -15.16 9.37 19.02
C THR A 306 -15.59 10.76 19.50
N PRO A 307 -15.34 11.14 20.78
CA PRO A 307 -15.57 12.49 21.29
C PRO A 307 -14.70 13.60 20.65
N SER A 308 -14.07 13.33 19.50
CA SER A 308 -13.24 14.29 18.76
C SER A 308 -14.06 15.44 18.19
N MET A 309 -15.32 15.21 17.83
CA MET A 309 -16.24 16.27 17.38
C MET A 309 -16.56 17.25 18.52
N GLU A 310 -16.76 16.76 19.73
CA GLU A 310 -16.89 17.60 20.92
C GLU A 310 -15.60 18.36 21.24
N GLN A 311 -14.42 17.82 20.89
CA GLN A 311 -13.15 18.55 20.98
C GLN A 311 -12.98 19.61 19.89
N ALA A 312 -13.45 19.36 18.67
CA ALA A 312 -13.46 20.34 17.58
C ALA A 312 -14.36 21.52 17.97
N LEU A 313 -15.57 21.23 18.46
CA LEU A 313 -16.46 22.22 19.07
C LEU A 313 -15.81 22.92 20.28
N ALA A 314 -15.16 22.19 21.19
CA ALA A 314 -14.48 22.78 22.35
C ALA A 314 -13.32 23.71 21.95
N LYS A 315 -12.58 23.39 20.88
CA LYS A 315 -11.53 24.26 20.31
C LYS A 315 -12.11 25.54 19.71
N ILE A 316 -13.21 25.42 18.97
CA ILE A 316 -13.93 26.57 18.40
C ILE A 316 -14.45 27.48 19.52
N THR A 317 -15.00 26.90 20.60
CA THR A 317 -15.53 27.62 21.76
C THR A 317 -14.49 28.09 22.80
N GLY A 318 -13.19 27.85 22.56
CA GLY A 318 -12.10 28.27 23.45
C GLY A 318 -12.01 27.59 24.84
N LYS A 319 -12.91 26.66 25.19
CA LYS A 319 -12.87 25.95 26.48
C LYS A 319 -11.73 24.93 26.53
N THR A 320 -10.94 24.94 27.61
CA THR A 320 -9.84 23.98 27.81
C THR A 320 -10.38 22.54 27.86
N GLY A 321 -10.05 21.75 26.83
CA GLY A 321 -10.51 20.37 26.71
C GLY A 321 -10.05 19.48 27.88
N ARG A 322 -10.99 18.85 28.59
CA ARG A 322 -10.68 17.89 29.67
C ARG A 322 -9.92 16.68 29.12
N ARG A 323 -8.83 16.29 29.80
CA ARG A 323 -7.96 15.15 29.40
C ARG A 323 -8.54 13.76 29.73
N ARG A 324 -9.48 13.66 30.67
CA ARG A 324 -10.10 12.38 31.07
C ARG A 324 -11.26 12.03 30.14
N LEU A 325 -11.42 10.73 29.86
CA LEU A 325 -12.57 10.15 29.16
C LEU A 325 -13.69 9.90 30.18
N ASP A 326 -14.90 10.36 29.88
CA ASP A 326 -16.07 10.13 30.73
C ASP A 326 -16.58 8.69 30.62
N ASP A 327 -17.40 8.24 31.56
CA ASP A 327 -17.98 6.90 31.52
C ASP A 327 -19.04 6.76 30.41
N LYS A 328 -19.80 7.83 30.09
CA LYS A 328 -20.75 7.86 28.97
C LYS A 328 -20.07 7.70 27.60
N GLU A 329 -18.83 8.17 27.49
CA GLU A 329 -18.02 8.10 26.27
C GLU A 329 -17.43 6.70 26.02
N LYS A 330 -17.42 5.80 27.02
CA LYS A 330 -16.87 4.44 26.94
C LYS A 330 -17.86 3.48 26.29
N LYS A 331 -18.16 3.71 25.02
CA LYS A 331 -19.06 2.87 24.22
C LYS A 331 -18.39 1.55 23.82
N LEU A 332 -19.22 0.51 23.71
CA LEU A 332 -18.90 -0.83 23.25
C LEU A 332 -19.79 -1.19 22.05
N HIS A 333 -19.19 -1.65 20.96
CA HIS A 333 -19.88 -2.20 19.81
C HIS A 333 -19.37 -3.62 19.53
N ALA A 334 -20.27 -4.59 19.66
CA ALA A 334 -19.97 -6.02 19.52
C ALA A 334 -21.22 -6.78 19.02
N PRO A 335 -21.62 -6.62 17.75
CA PRO A 335 -22.91 -7.13 17.26
C PRO A 335 -22.98 -8.66 17.18
N MET A 336 -21.85 -9.37 17.07
CA MET A 336 -21.79 -10.85 17.11
C MET A 336 -21.62 -11.43 18.53
N SER A 337 -21.32 -10.60 19.53
CA SER A 337 -21.11 -11.02 20.91
C SER A 337 -22.35 -10.80 21.77
N ASP A 338 -22.35 -11.36 22.97
CA ASP A 338 -23.39 -11.17 23.97
C ASP A 338 -23.23 -9.83 24.70
N ARG A 339 -24.06 -8.82 24.40
CA ARG A 339 -24.07 -7.57 25.18
C ARG A 339 -25.07 -7.68 26.31
N SER A 340 -24.62 -7.47 27.55
CA SER A 340 -25.49 -7.52 28.75
C SER A 340 -26.34 -8.79 28.88
N GLY A 341 -25.83 -9.93 28.39
CA GLY A 341 -26.54 -11.21 28.39
C GLY A 341 -27.44 -11.46 27.17
N LEU A 342 -27.54 -10.51 26.23
CA LEU A 342 -28.29 -10.62 24.98
C LEU A 342 -27.34 -10.95 23.82
N LYS A 343 -27.51 -12.13 23.23
CA LYS A 343 -26.74 -12.61 22.07
C LYS A 343 -27.65 -12.68 20.86
N ILE A 344 -27.24 -12.02 19.78
CA ILE A 344 -27.97 -12.00 18.50
C ILE A 344 -27.25 -12.97 17.56
N ASP A 345 -27.98 -13.94 17.01
CA ASP A 345 -27.50 -14.91 16.03
C ASP A 345 -28.45 -14.93 14.83
N GLY A 346 -28.10 -14.16 13.80
CA GLY A 346 -29.02 -13.87 12.69
C GLY A 346 -30.29 -13.17 13.20
N ASP A 347 -31.43 -13.82 13.02
CA ASP A 347 -32.73 -13.33 13.49
C ASP A 347 -33.11 -13.91 14.88
N ALA A 348 -32.32 -14.84 15.43
CA ALA A 348 -32.57 -15.43 16.75
C ALA A 348 -31.87 -14.63 17.86
N ILE A 349 -32.60 -14.31 18.93
CA ILE A 349 -32.08 -13.56 20.08
C ILE A 349 -32.10 -14.47 21.32
N TRP A 350 -30.93 -14.73 21.88
CA TRP A 350 -30.74 -15.51 23.09
C TRP A 350 -30.46 -14.58 24.27
N ILE A 351 -31.26 -14.68 25.33
CA ILE A 351 -31.10 -13.85 26.54
C ILE A 351 -30.68 -14.76 27.69
N THR A 352 -29.67 -14.33 28.45
CA THR A 352 -29.13 -15.06 29.59
C THR A 352 -29.02 -14.15 30.82
N ARG A 353 -29.32 -14.70 32.00
CA ARG A 353 -29.24 -13.98 33.28
C ARG A 353 -28.78 -14.93 34.38
N ASP A 354 -27.79 -14.50 35.18
CA ASP A 354 -27.23 -15.31 36.27
C ASP A 354 -28.23 -15.64 37.39
N LYS A 355 -29.25 -14.78 37.59
CA LYS A 355 -30.32 -14.98 38.59
C LYS A 355 -31.39 -15.99 38.12
N GLY A 356 -31.29 -16.51 36.89
CA GLY A 356 -32.34 -17.32 36.26
C GLY A 356 -33.54 -16.49 35.78
N PHE A 357 -34.43 -17.12 35.00
CA PHE A 357 -35.73 -16.58 34.61
C PHE A 357 -36.81 -17.28 35.45
N SER A 358 -37.60 -16.52 36.23
CA SER A 358 -38.71 -17.06 37.06
C SER A 358 -39.99 -17.33 36.26
N PHE A 359 -40.04 -16.94 34.99
CA PHE A 359 -41.24 -17.01 34.13
C PHE A 359 -41.36 -18.30 33.31
N ASN A 360 -40.54 -19.31 33.54
CA ASN A 360 -40.62 -20.56 32.78
C ASN A 360 -41.81 -21.41 33.27
N LYS A 361 -42.68 -21.82 32.34
CA LYS A 361 -43.89 -22.61 32.64
C LYS A 361 -43.57 -23.94 33.33
N ASP A 362 -42.46 -24.58 32.99
CA ASP A 362 -42.09 -25.94 33.43
C ASP A 362 -41.14 -25.98 34.65
N ALA A 363 -40.83 -24.83 35.26
CA ALA A 363 -39.97 -24.78 36.44
C ALA A 363 -40.80 -24.93 37.73
N GLU A 364 -40.98 -26.17 38.20
CA GLU A 364 -41.83 -26.53 39.36
C GLU A 364 -41.23 -26.16 40.73
N ASP A 365 -39.92 -25.90 40.81
CA ASP A 365 -39.15 -25.70 42.07
C ASP A 365 -38.74 -24.23 42.34
N VAL A 366 -39.42 -23.25 41.76
CA VAL A 366 -39.13 -21.81 41.97
C VAL A 366 -40.21 -21.20 42.86
N GLU A 367 -39.82 -20.54 43.95
CA GLU A 367 -40.74 -19.82 44.85
C GLU A 367 -41.33 -18.61 44.08
N ARG A 368 -42.60 -18.70 43.69
CA ARG A 368 -43.31 -17.69 42.89
C ARG A 368 -44.14 -16.80 43.80
N GLY A 369 -44.08 -15.49 43.57
CA GLY A 369 -45.05 -14.55 44.15
C GLY A 369 -46.35 -14.50 43.33
N GLU A 370 -47.42 -13.94 43.91
CA GLU A 370 -48.74 -13.81 43.26
C GLU A 370 -48.68 -13.14 41.88
N GLY A 371 -47.83 -12.10 41.74
CA GLY A 371 -47.61 -11.41 40.46
C GLY A 371 -46.85 -12.24 39.41
N GLU A 372 -45.95 -13.13 39.83
CA GLU A 372 -45.24 -14.03 38.91
C GLU A 372 -46.15 -15.19 38.46
N GLU A 373 -47.00 -15.68 39.36
CA GLU A 373 -48.02 -16.69 39.04
C GLU A 373 -49.06 -16.13 38.06
N MET A 374 -49.50 -14.88 38.23
CA MET A 374 -50.38 -14.19 37.29
C MET A 374 -49.76 -14.08 35.88
N ILE A 375 -48.48 -13.72 35.77
CA ILE A 375 -47.78 -13.63 34.46
C ILE A 375 -47.70 -15.00 33.78
N VAL A 376 -47.42 -16.06 34.53
CA VAL A 376 -47.37 -17.43 33.96
C VAL A 376 -48.76 -17.91 33.55
N GLY A 377 -49.80 -17.53 34.30
CA GLY A 377 -51.20 -17.72 33.93
C GLY A 377 -51.54 -17.05 32.60
N LEU A 378 -51.20 -15.76 32.47
CA LEU A 378 -51.40 -14.96 31.25
C LEU A 378 -50.63 -15.53 30.05
N GLN A 379 -49.43 -16.07 30.26
CA GLN A 379 -48.65 -16.72 29.19
C GLN A 379 -49.32 -18.01 28.67
N GLY A 380 -50.11 -18.68 29.52
CA GLY A 380 -50.88 -19.86 29.16
C GLY A 380 -52.22 -19.56 28.50
N GLU A 381 -52.77 -18.38 28.71
CA GLU A 381 -54.07 -17.97 28.21
C GLU A 381 -53.99 -17.55 26.74
N ARG A 382 -54.83 -18.15 25.90
CA ARG A 382 -54.90 -17.87 24.45
C ARG A 382 -56.15 -17.09 24.05
N ARG A 383 -56.98 -16.72 25.03
CA ARG A 383 -58.19 -15.90 24.81
C ARG A 383 -57.76 -14.47 24.53
N LEU A 384 -58.45 -13.82 23.60
CA LEU A 384 -58.20 -12.42 23.29
C LEU A 384 -58.72 -11.57 24.45
N LEU A 385 -57.90 -10.65 24.96
CA LEU A 385 -58.33 -9.70 25.98
C LEU A 385 -59.47 -8.84 25.42
N GLY A 386 -60.64 -8.87 26.07
CA GLY A 386 -61.85 -8.18 25.59
C GLY A 386 -62.76 -9.02 24.69
N GLN A 387 -62.50 -10.31 24.48
CA GLN A 387 -63.48 -11.20 23.88
C GLN A 387 -64.66 -11.39 24.85
N MET A 388 -65.79 -10.74 24.57
CA MET A 388 -67.02 -10.94 25.33
C MET A 388 -67.64 -12.30 24.93
N GLU A 389 -67.48 -13.33 25.77
CA GLU A 389 -68.23 -14.59 25.62
C GLU A 389 -69.72 -14.41 25.98
N ASP A 390 -70.02 -13.39 26.78
CA ASP A 390 -71.37 -13.03 27.21
C ASP A 390 -71.67 -11.58 26.80
N GLY A 391 -72.77 -11.38 26.08
CA GLY A 391 -73.26 -10.05 25.67
C GLY A 391 -73.70 -9.19 26.85
N VAL A 392 -73.74 -7.88 26.60
CA VAL A 392 -74.19 -6.90 27.59
C VAL A 392 -75.70 -7.08 27.82
N GLN A 393 -76.09 -7.11 29.10
CA GLN A 393 -77.48 -7.29 29.51
C GLN A 393 -78.06 -5.95 29.95
N LEU A 394 -79.06 -5.45 29.22
CA LEU A 394 -79.64 -4.11 29.44
C LEU A 394 -80.50 -4.01 30.71
N PHE A 395 -81.14 -5.10 31.14
CA PHE A 395 -81.97 -5.16 32.35
C PHE A 395 -81.80 -6.49 33.10
N SER A 396 -82.01 -6.50 34.42
CA SER A 396 -81.93 -7.72 35.25
C SER A 396 -82.99 -8.75 34.83
N GLY A 397 -82.57 -9.71 33.98
CA GLY A 397 -83.45 -10.75 33.42
C GLY A 397 -83.65 -10.70 31.89
N GLY A 398 -83.10 -9.71 31.18
CA GLY A 398 -83.19 -9.57 29.72
C GLY A 398 -82.23 -10.49 28.93
N GLN A 399 -82.46 -10.66 27.64
CA GLN A 399 -81.60 -11.45 26.75
C GLN A 399 -80.28 -10.70 26.46
N LYS A 400 -79.14 -11.40 26.40
CA LYS A 400 -77.81 -10.81 26.16
C LYS A 400 -77.57 -10.56 24.67
N ILE A 401 -77.07 -9.38 24.31
CA ILE A 401 -76.83 -8.94 22.92
C ILE A 401 -75.38 -9.24 22.52
N ASN A 402 -75.18 -10.03 21.44
CA ASN A 402 -73.87 -10.57 21.04
C ASN A 402 -73.31 -10.04 19.69
N GLY A 403 -73.98 -9.07 19.03
CA GLY A 403 -73.46 -8.40 17.81
C GLY A 403 -74.57 -7.81 16.92
N VAL A 404 -74.30 -6.66 16.30
CA VAL A 404 -75.15 -5.99 15.28
C VAL A 404 -74.55 -6.27 13.89
N ALA A 405 -75.38 -6.53 12.87
CA ALA A 405 -74.95 -6.84 11.51
C ALA A 405 -74.79 -5.55 10.66
N GLU A 406 -73.62 -5.35 10.05
CA GLU A 406 -73.33 -4.22 9.15
C GLU A 406 -73.72 -4.56 7.69
N GLU A 407 -74.65 -3.79 7.09
CA GLU A 407 -74.68 -3.55 5.65
C GLU A 407 -74.97 -2.05 5.36
N GLU A 408 -74.35 -1.57 4.28
CA GLU A 408 -74.58 -0.34 3.51
C GLU A 408 -73.77 0.95 3.82
N ASP A 409 -72.59 0.96 3.20
CA ASP A 409 -71.88 2.09 2.57
C ASP A 409 -72.82 3.07 1.83
N THR A 410 -72.93 4.34 2.28
CA THR A 410 -73.10 5.50 1.38
C THR A 410 -72.58 6.81 2.00
N GLY A 411 -71.30 7.14 1.78
CA GLY A 411 -70.69 8.42 2.19
C GLY A 411 -70.05 9.18 1.02
N ARG A 412 -70.83 10.00 0.32
CA ARG A 412 -70.47 10.68 -0.95
C ARG A 412 -69.37 11.74 -0.80
N LYS A 413 -68.41 11.66 -1.72
CA LYS A 413 -67.33 12.62 -2.03
C LYS A 413 -67.88 13.95 -2.56
N THR A 414 -67.83 15.03 -1.76
CA THR A 414 -67.51 16.42 -2.17
C THR A 414 -67.71 17.38 -1.00
N GLN A 415 -66.68 18.16 -0.63
CA GLN A 415 -66.89 19.39 0.14
C GLN A 415 -66.83 20.61 -0.78
N ARG A 416 -67.88 21.44 -0.77
CA ARG A 416 -67.75 22.87 -1.04
C ARG A 416 -68.79 23.72 -0.29
N ARG A 417 -68.20 24.67 0.45
CA ARG A 417 -68.66 26.03 0.80
C ARG A 417 -69.72 26.18 1.89
N ALA A 418 -69.27 26.77 3.00
CA ALA A 418 -70.09 27.44 3.97
C ALA A 418 -70.65 28.76 3.39
N ARG A 419 -71.97 28.94 3.49
CA ARG A 419 -72.62 30.26 3.48
C ARG A 419 -73.17 30.55 4.86
N VAL A 420 -72.89 31.79 5.24
CA VAL A 420 -73.20 32.53 6.46
C VAL A 420 -74.63 32.38 6.96
N ALA A 421 -74.70 32.24 8.29
CA ALA A 421 -75.77 32.46 9.24
C ALA A 421 -77.01 33.24 8.80
N GLU A 422 -78.18 32.71 9.17
CA GLU A 422 -79.30 33.51 9.64
C GLU A 422 -80.02 32.78 10.78
N ARG A 423 -80.66 33.57 11.62
CA ARG A 423 -80.90 33.36 13.05
C ARG A 423 -82.42 33.44 13.31
N ASP A 424 -82.82 32.89 14.45
CA ASP A 424 -84.10 33.01 15.18
C ASP A 424 -85.23 32.03 14.81
N GLY A 425 -85.86 31.46 15.85
CA GLY A 425 -87.33 31.31 15.87
C GLY A 425 -87.91 29.98 16.35
N ASP A 426 -88.02 29.84 17.67
CA ASP A 426 -89.07 29.18 18.49
C ASP A 426 -90.09 28.15 17.92
N GLU A 427 -90.16 27.06 18.69
CA GLU A 427 -91.32 26.41 19.33
C GLU A 427 -92.56 25.91 18.55
N SER A 428 -92.93 24.68 18.95
CA SER A 428 -94.28 24.11 19.15
C SER A 428 -94.93 23.27 18.02
N ASP A 429 -94.89 21.97 18.30
CA ASP A 429 -96.01 21.04 18.47
C ASP A 429 -96.94 20.62 17.31
N ASP A 430 -97.19 19.30 17.36
CA ASP A 430 -98.43 18.58 17.05
C ASP A 430 -98.77 18.08 15.63
N LEU A 431 -98.65 16.74 15.54
CA LEU A 431 -99.69 15.75 15.16
C LEU A 431 -99.85 15.30 13.68
N ALA A 432 -99.33 14.08 13.47
CA ALA A 432 -100.07 12.83 13.23
C ALA A 432 -100.30 12.29 11.80
N GLU A 433 -99.94 10.99 11.69
CA GLU A 433 -100.38 9.90 10.79
C GLU A 433 -99.98 9.96 9.31
N GLU A 434 -99.44 8.91 8.65
CA GLU A 434 -99.23 7.49 8.94
C GLU A 434 -98.21 6.93 7.90
N GLY A 435 -97.36 5.96 8.27
CA GLY A 435 -96.89 4.92 7.34
C GLY A 435 -95.37 4.71 7.14
N GLU A 436 -94.82 3.76 7.91
CA GLU A 436 -93.69 2.84 7.63
C GLU A 436 -92.23 3.31 7.93
N ASP A 437 -91.75 2.76 9.06
CA ASP A 437 -90.44 2.12 9.33
C ASP A 437 -89.24 2.91 9.95
N GLU A 438 -89.27 2.95 11.30
CA GLU A 438 -88.23 2.73 12.35
C GLU A 438 -86.92 3.57 12.44
N ASP A 439 -87.00 4.70 13.17
CA ASP A 439 -86.22 5.24 14.34
C ASP A 439 -84.67 5.08 14.44
N ALA A 440 -83.85 6.16 14.40
CA ALA A 440 -83.47 7.20 15.40
C ALA A 440 -82.26 6.82 16.32
N GLU A 441 -81.08 7.49 16.24
CA GLU A 441 -80.61 8.74 16.93
C GLU A 441 -80.78 8.68 18.47
N ASP A 442 -79.90 9.14 19.37
CA ASP A 442 -78.63 9.88 19.37
C ASP A 442 -78.02 9.80 20.79
N ASP A 443 -76.74 10.13 20.90
CA ASP A 443 -76.02 10.83 21.99
C ASP A 443 -76.23 10.57 23.52
N ASP A 444 -75.05 10.55 24.17
CA ASP A 444 -74.63 11.36 25.33
C ASP A 444 -74.54 10.84 26.78
N GLU A 445 -73.35 11.19 27.32
CA GLU A 445 -72.92 11.55 28.69
C GLU A 445 -73.18 10.69 29.94
N GLY A 446 -72.18 10.69 30.82
CA GLY A 446 -72.28 10.18 32.20
C GLY A 446 -71.05 10.39 33.10
N PHE A 447 -70.85 11.63 33.55
CA PHE A 447 -70.12 12.11 34.75
C PHE A 447 -70.57 11.34 36.05
N VAL A 448 -69.84 11.13 37.18
CA VAL A 448 -69.41 12.03 38.28
C VAL A 448 -68.62 11.22 39.37
N SER A 449 -67.66 11.85 40.07
CA SER A 449 -67.34 11.79 41.53
C SER A 449 -65.83 11.61 41.79
N GLY A 450 -65.06 12.48 42.45
CA GLY A 450 -65.35 13.58 43.38
C GLY A 450 -64.55 13.36 44.66
N SER A 451 -63.52 14.17 44.92
CA SER A 451 -63.03 14.50 46.28
C SER A 451 -62.04 15.68 46.24
N ASP A 452 -62.45 16.75 46.92
CA ASP A 452 -61.76 18.00 47.24
C ASP A 452 -60.43 17.84 48.00
N GLU A 453 -59.54 18.85 47.89
CA GLU A 453 -59.10 19.72 49.01
C GLU A 453 -58.04 20.74 48.52
N ASP A 454 -58.44 22.02 48.57
CA ASP A 454 -57.73 23.19 49.15
C ASP A 454 -56.50 23.82 48.46
N ASP A 455 -56.77 24.97 47.80
CA ASP A 455 -56.50 26.34 48.32
C ASP A 455 -55.57 27.29 47.51
N ASP A 456 -56.16 28.48 47.26
CA ASP A 456 -55.64 29.82 46.94
C ASP A 456 -54.80 30.15 45.67
N GLY A 457 -55.39 30.99 44.80
CA GLY A 457 -54.73 31.74 43.71
C GLY A 457 -54.14 33.09 44.17
N PRO A 458 -54.04 34.15 43.33
CA PRO A 458 -54.06 34.28 41.86
C PRO A 458 -52.73 34.88 41.31
N ASP A 459 -52.38 34.75 40.03
CA ASP A 459 -52.45 35.77 38.94
C ASP A 459 -51.55 35.17 37.84
N GLY A 460 -51.87 35.06 36.54
CA GLY A 460 -52.56 35.97 35.65
C GLY A 460 -51.56 36.27 34.52
N ASP A 461 -51.58 35.51 33.42
CA ASP A 461 -51.05 35.94 32.12
C ASP A 461 -51.55 35.07 30.97
N VAL A 462 -51.83 35.76 29.87
CA VAL A 462 -52.76 35.43 28.81
C VAL A 462 -51.98 34.96 27.59
N GLU A 463 -52.34 33.81 27.01
CA GLU A 463 -51.82 33.37 25.72
C GLU A 463 -52.37 34.27 24.59
N PHE A 464 -51.45 34.75 23.78
CA PHE A 464 -51.67 35.60 22.62
C PHE A 464 -51.84 34.70 21.38
N ASP A 465 -53.02 34.76 20.75
CA ASP A 465 -53.29 34.20 19.44
C ASP A 465 -53.29 35.35 18.41
N GLU A 466 -52.35 35.28 17.46
CA GLU A 466 -52.14 36.27 16.39
C GLU A 466 -53.17 36.07 15.28
N GLY A 467 -54.18 36.95 15.23
CA GLY A 467 -55.14 36.86 14.14
C GLY A 467 -56.15 37.98 14.04
N LYS A 468 -55.76 39.27 14.00
CA LYS A 468 -56.57 40.28 13.31
C LYS A 468 -55.86 41.61 13.01
N MET A 469 -55.78 41.85 11.71
CA MET A 469 -55.58 43.10 10.97
C MET A 469 -56.00 44.40 11.69
N GLY A 470 -55.08 45.37 11.69
CA GLY A 470 -55.19 46.52 10.79
C GLY A 470 -56.21 47.62 11.11
N LYS A 471 -55.65 48.85 11.23
CA LYS A 471 -56.25 50.18 11.31
C LYS A 471 -56.66 50.61 12.72
N VAL A 472 -55.94 51.57 13.31
CA VAL A 472 -56.40 52.97 13.42
C VAL A 472 -55.19 53.91 13.54
N PHE A 473 -55.24 54.99 12.76
CA PHE A 473 -54.39 56.17 12.78
C PHE A 473 -54.19 56.83 14.17
N ARG A 474 -53.06 57.54 14.26
CA ARG A 474 -52.84 58.86 14.90
C ARG A 474 -52.48 58.94 16.40
N LYS A 475 -51.23 59.37 16.60
CA LYS A 475 -50.82 60.69 17.17
C LYS A 475 -50.23 60.68 18.61
N ARG A 476 -49.17 61.51 18.74
CA ARG A 476 -48.40 61.99 19.91
C ARG A 476 -47.31 61.03 20.41
N ALA A 477 -46.02 61.32 20.21
CA ALA A 477 -45.21 62.38 20.83
C ALA A 477 -45.18 62.27 22.36
N ASP A 478 -44.09 61.82 22.96
CA ASP A 478 -43.01 62.68 23.46
C ASP A 478 -41.82 61.84 23.99
N LYS A 479 -40.69 62.52 24.11
CA LYS A 479 -39.42 62.24 24.81
C LYS A 479 -39.63 61.52 26.16
N SER A 480 -38.66 60.86 26.80
CA SER A 480 -37.25 61.22 26.95
C SER A 480 -36.48 60.08 27.64
N GLN A 481 -35.24 59.93 27.20
CA GLN A 481 -34.03 59.82 28.01
C GLN A 481 -33.85 58.66 28.99
N GLY A 482 -32.75 57.95 28.73
CA GLY A 482 -32.05 57.09 29.67
C GLY A 482 -30.82 56.48 29.00
N GLU A 483 -30.02 57.30 28.33
CA GLU A 483 -28.61 57.02 28.01
C GLU A 483 -27.85 56.79 29.32
N ASP A 484 -26.96 55.82 29.30
CA ASP A 484 -25.52 56.04 29.49
C ASP A 484 -24.87 54.65 29.44
N ASP A 485 -24.11 54.38 28.36
CA ASP A 485 -22.67 54.66 28.27
C ASP A 485 -21.89 53.57 29.02
N VAL A 486 -20.84 52.94 28.51
CA VAL A 486 -19.81 53.29 27.52
C VAL A 486 -19.11 51.95 27.21
N ALA A 487 -18.84 51.60 25.95
CA ALA A 487 -17.72 51.99 25.11
C ALA A 487 -16.42 51.18 25.30
N PHE A 488 -15.69 51.06 24.18
CA PHE A 488 -14.32 50.58 24.01
C PHE A 488 -14.09 49.05 24.11
N ALA A 489 -13.34 48.40 23.21
CA ALA A 489 -12.39 48.89 22.23
C ALA A 489 -12.15 47.88 21.10
N ASP A 490 -11.86 48.44 19.94
CA ASP A 490 -11.26 47.87 18.74
C ASP A 490 -9.84 47.32 18.92
N SER A 491 -9.41 46.63 17.85
CA SER A 491 -8.03 46.37 17.41
C SER A 491 -7.36 45.11 18.00
N ASP A 492 -6.89 44.16 17.20
CA ASP A 492 -5.83 44.36 16.19
C ASP A 492 -5.81 43.24 15.12
N SER A 493 -5.67 43.67 13.85
CA SER A 493 -4.81 43.13 12.79
C SER A 493 -5.48 42.92 11.42
N ASP A 494 -5.59 44.05 10.73
CA ASP A 494 -5.54 44.16 9.28
C ASP A 494 -4.11 43.91 8.77
N LEU A 495 -3.98 43.17 7.67
CA LEU A 495 -2.86 43.22 6.72
C LEU A 495 -3.35 42.62 5.38
N GLY A 496 -4.36 43.26 4.79
CA GLY A 496 -4.54 43.34 3.34
C GLY A 496 -3.82 44.59 2.83
N SER A 497 -2.93 44.42 1.86
CA SER A 497 -2.26 45.53 1.19
C SER A 497 -3.28 46.41 0.47
N LEU A 498 -3.22 47.73 0.67
CA LEU A 498 -2.82 48.70 -0.34
C LEU A 498 -2.53 50.04 0.34
N SER A 499 -1.47 50.68 -0.15
CA SER A 499 -0.91 51.98 0.24
C SER A 499 -1.94 53.09 0.29
N GLY A 500 -1.83 53.92 1.32
CA GLY A 500 -2.66 55.10 1.53
C GLY A 500 -2.16 56.40 0.87
N GLU A 501 -3.11 57.33 0.95
CA GLU A 501 -3.02 58.79 1.19
C GLU A 501 -2.45 59.71 0.10
N GLU A 502 -3.39 60.35 -0.60
CA GLU A 502 -3.90 61.72 -0.38
C GLU A 502 -2.96 62.96 -0.49
N ASN A 503 -3.61 64.01 -1.04
CA ASN A 503 -3.34 65.47 -1.06
C ASN A 503 -2.66 66.04 -2.32
N GLU A 504 -3.10 67.16 -2.90
CA GLU A 504 -4.25 68.08 -2.75
C GLU A 504 -4.18 69.10 -3.93
N ASP A 505 -5.21 69.92 -4.11
CA ASP A 505 -5.34 71.14 -4.94
C ASP A 505 -5.85 70.92 -6.39
N GLU A 506 -7.17 70.96 -6.65
CA GLU A 506 -8.09 72.12 -6.73
C GLU A 506 -7.86 73.02 -7.96
N GLU A 507 -8.86 73.07 -8.86
CA GLU A 507 -9.38 74.32 -9.42
C GLU A 507 -10.79 74.10 -10.05
N ASP A 508 -11.71 74.90 -9.52
CA ASP A 508 -12.85 75.57 -10.17
C ASP A 508 -14.21 74.86 -10.36
N ASP A 509 -15.03 75.10 -9.32
CA ASP A 509 -16.16 76.04 -9.31
C ASP A 509 -17.52 75.70 -9.98
N ASP A 510 -18.52 75.81 -9.10
CA ASP A 510 -19.90 76.28 -9.28
C ASP A 510 -20.92 75.38 -10.01
N GLU A 511 -21.87 74.80 -9.25
CA GLU A 511 -23.13 75.49 -8.88
C GLU A 511 -24.06 74.59 -8.01
N PHE A 512 -24.33 75.05 -6.77
CA PHE A 512 -25.59 75.05 -5.98
C PHE A 512 -26.74 74.06 -6.36
N ASP A 513 -27.51 73.42 -5.45
CA ASP A 513 -27.85 73.71 -4.06
C ASP A 513 -28.57 72.51 -3.38
N SER A 514 -28.37 72.41 -2.07
CA SER A 514 -29.13 71.87 -0.93
C SER A 514 -30.13 70.70 -1.00
N ASP A 515 -29.85 69.77 -0.08
CA ASP A 515 -30.69 69.22 1.00
C ASP A 515 -32.03 68.54 0.65
N GLU A 516 -32.16 67.27 1.04
CA GLU A 516 -32.87 66.91 2.30
C GLU A 516 -32.88 65.39 2.51
N ASP A 517 -32.50 64.99 3.73
CA ASP A 517 -32.67 63.66 4.31
C ASP A 517 -34.14 63.21 4.29
N ASP A 518 -34.46 62.06 3.67
CA ASP A 518 -35.66 61.24 3.97
C ASP A 518 -35.73 59.92 3.16
N GLU A 519 -34.75 59.00 3.24
CA GLU A 519 -34.85 57.69 2.54
C GLU A 519 -34.48 56.42 3.34
N GLU A 520 -34.33 56.45 4.67
CA GLU A 520 -34.01 55.22 5.43
C GLU A 520 -35.21 54.34 5.85
N GLU A 521 -36.45 54.82 5.80
CA GLU A 521 -37.64 53.96 6.03
C GLU A 521 -38.13 53.21 4.77
N ALA A 522 -37.53 53.46 3.60
CA ALA A 522 -37.92 52.84 2.32
C ALA A 522 -37.19 51.53 1.99
N ALA A 523 -36.11 51.18 2.71
CA ALA A 523 -35.27 50.02 2.37
C ALA A 523 -35.84 48.67 2.84
N ALA A 524 -36.65 48.63 3.91
CA ALA A 524 -37.16 47.39 4.49
C ALA A 524 -38.34 46.74 3.72
N MET A 525 -39.04 47.49 2.87
CA MET A 525 -40.19 46.98 2.08
C MET A 525 -39.80 46.47 0.67
N ARG A 526 -38.61 46.82 0.16
CA ARG A 526 -38.23 46.55 -1.25
C ARG A 526 -37.67 45.15 -1.52
N TRP A 527 -37.47 44.31 -0.50
CA TRP A 527 -36.99 42.93 -0.74
C TRP A 527 -38.09 42.00 -1.29
N LYS A 528 -39.37 42.34 -1.07
CA LYS A 528 -40.54 41.60 -1.58
C LYS A 528 -41.12 42.19 -2.87
N ASP A 529 -40.92 43.47 -3.15
CA ASP A 529 -41.50 44.18 -4.31
C ASP A 529 -41.01 43.65 -5.67
N ASP A 530 -39.89 42.93 -5.68
CA ASP A 530 -39.40 42.24 -6.88
C ASP A 530 -39.12 40.77 -6.59
N LEU A 531 -39.90 40.10 -5.74
CA LEU A 531 -39.73 38.65 -5.52
C LEU A 531 -40.10 37.88 -6.79
N ALA A 532 -41.13 38.32 -7.53
CA ALA A 532 -41.51 37.72 -8.81
C ALA A 532 -40.54 38.06 -9.95
N GLY A 533 -39.94 39.26 -9.96
CA GLY A 533 -38.92 39.64 -10.95
C GLY A 533 -37.53 39.09 -10.61
N ARG A 534 -37.15 38.95 -9.33
CA ARG A 534 -35.98 38.18 -8.89
C ARG A 534 -36.18 36.68 -9.09
N ALA A 535 -37.36 36.13 -8.82
CA ALA A 535 -37.69 34.74 -9.15
C ALA A 535 -37.67 34.51 -10.67
N ARG A 536 -38.19 35.43 -11.50
CA ARG A 536 -38.05 35.37 -12.96
C ARG A 536 -36.61 35.58 -13.44
N LYS A 537 -35.78 36.40 -12.79
CA LYS A 537 -34.35 36.53 -13.09
C LYS A 537 -33.53 35.31 -12.63
N LEU A 538 -33.95 34.63 -11.56
CA LEU A 538 -33.37 33.36 -11.06
C LEU A 538 -33.83 32.14 -11.85
N HIS A 539 -35.07 32.10 -12.33
CA HIS A 539 -35.65 31.00 -13.11
C HIS A 539 -35.51 31.19 -14.64
N GLY A 540 -35.37 32.42 -15.13
CA GLY A 540 -35.31 32.73 -16.57
C GLY A 540 -33.91 32.72 -17.20
N ARG A 541 -32.86 32.65 -16.37
CA ARG A 541 -31.50 32.37 -16.84
C ARG A 541 -31.05 31.06 -16.19
N ARG A 542 -31.27 29.94 -16.87
CA ARG A 542 -30.51 28.71 -16.61
C ARG A 542 -29.04 29.12 -16.63
N ARG A 543 -28.28 28.83 -15.57
CA ARG A 543 -26.86 29.23 -15.48
C ARG A 543 -26.09 28.48 -16.56
N THR A 544 -25.83 29.14 -17.68
CA THR A 544 -24.95 28.64 -18.74
C THR A 544 -23.56 28.43 -18.17
N PHE A 545 -22.89 27.34 -18.54
CA PHE A 545 -21.53 27.04 -18.12
C PHE A 545 -21.31 26.78 -16.62
N HIS A 546 -22.33 26.31 -15.88
CA HIS A 546 -22.15 25.93 -14.48
C HIS A 546 -21.36 24.62 -14.35
N THR A 547 -20.29 24.62 -13.54
CA THR A 547 -19.39 23.47 -13.36
C THR A 547 -20.07 22.29 -12.65
N GLY A 548 -20.94 22.56 -11.67
CA GLY A 548 -21.71 21.53 -10.96
C GLY A 548 -22.68 20.77 -11.88
N ASP A 549 -23.30 21.47 -12.82
CA ASP A 549 -24.21 20.88 -13.80
C ASP A 549 -23.46 20.07 -14.86
N LEU A 550 -22.29 20.55 -15.30
CA LEU A 550 -21.43 19.80 -16.23
C LEU A 550 -21.03 18.44 -15.65
N ALA A 551 -20.59 18.43 -14.39
CA ALA A 551 -20.20 17.20 -13.72
C ALA A 551 -21.36 16.20 -13.65
N ARG A 552 -22.60 16.67 -13.45
CA ARG A 552 -23.79 15.82 -13.46
C ARG A 552 -24.08 15.24 -14.85
N TYR A 553 -24.02 16.07 -15.90
CA TYR A 553 -24.34 15.64 -17.26
C TYR A 553 -23.29 14.69 -17.86
N ILE A 554 -22.00 14.85 -17.54
CA ILE A 554 -20.92 13.98 -18.04
C ILE A 554 -21.15 12.50 -17.68
N TYR A 555 -21.70 12.22 -16.50
CA TYR A 555 -21.91 10.85 -16.01
C TYR A 555 -23.33 10.32 -16.26
N ASP A 556 -24.17 11.08 -16.98
CA ASP A 556 -25.52 10.64 -17.34
C ASP A 556 -25.48 9.81 -18.63
N VAL A 557 -25.60 8.49 -18.49
CA VAL A 557 -25.55 7.54 -19.62
C VAL A 557 -26.76 7.70 -20.56
N SER A 558 -27.78 8.46 -20.17
CA SER A 558 -28.94 8.72 -21.03
C SER A 558 -28.71 9.83 -22.07
N LEU A 559 -27.65 10.63 -21.92
CA LEU A 559 -27.34 11.78 -22.80
C LEU A 559 -26.06 11.52 -23.61
N THR A 560 -26.06 11.95 -24.87
CA THR A 560 -24.82 11.94 -25.67
C THR A 560 -23.91 13.12 -25.31
N PRO A 561 -22.58 13.03 -25.50
CA PRO A 561 -21.66 14.14 -25.19
C PRO A 561 -22.01 15.47 -25.89
N GLN A 562 -22.59 15.40 -27.10
CA GLN A 562 -23.04 16.58 -27.83
C GLN A 562 -24.29 17.22 -27.20
N GLU A 563 -25.28 16.41 -26.80
CA GLU A 563 -26.46 16.88 -26.08
C GLU A 563 -26.09 17.44 -24.71
N VAL A 564 -25.14 16.81 -24.01
CA VAL A 564 -24.56 17.34 -22.77
C VAL A 564 -23.97 18.73 -23.00
N LEU A 565 -23.18 18.91 -24.06
CA LEU A 565 -22.56 20.19 -24.38
C LEU A 565 -23.61 21.26 -24.73
N LYS A 566 -24.62 20.92 -25.53
CA LYS A 566 -25.74 21.81 -25.89
C LYS A 566 -26.54 22.22 -24.65
N ARG A 567 -26.90 21.25 -23.81
CA ARG A 567 -27.63 21.46 -22.56
C ARG A 567 -26.83 22.27 -21.53
N TRP A 568 -25.51 22.11 -21.51
CA TRP A 568 -24.61 22.90 -20.66
C TRP A 568 -24.41 24.33 -21.17
N ARG A 569 -24.37 24.53 -22.49
CA ARG A 569 -24.38 25.85 -23.16
C ARG A 569 -25.73 26.57 -23.02
N GLY A 570 -26.81 25.83 -22.77
CA GLY A 570 -28.18 26.36 -22.69
C GLY A 570 -28.88 26.41 -24.05
N GLU A 571 -28.37 25.67 -25.03
CA GLU A 571 -28.89 25.53 -26.39
C GLU A 571 -29.84 24.30 -26.46
N GLU A 572 -30.92 24.29 -25.68
CA GLU A 572 -32.04 23.36 -25.93
C GLU A 572 -32.97 24.02 -26.96
N GLU A 573 -32.91 23.60 -28.23
CA GLU A 573 -34.06 23.77 -29.11
C GLU A 573 -35.16 22.84 -28.58
N GLU A 574 -36.33 23.40 -28.22
CA GLU A 574 -37.56 22.61 -28.14
C GLU A 574 -37.66 21.87 -29.47
N SER A 575 -37.56 20.53 -29.42
CA SER A 575 -37.75 19.69 -30.60
C SER A 575 -39.05 20.12 -31.28
N PRO A 576 -39.03 20.61 -32.53
CA PRO A 576 -40.27 20.82 -33.24
C PRO A 576 -40.96 19.45 -33.31
N GLU A 577 -42.22 19.40 -32.86
CA GLU A 577 -43.08 18.25 -33.04
C GLU A 577 -42.92 17.72 -34.46
N GLU A 578 -42.74 16.39 -34.57
CA GLU A 578 -42.58 15.67 -35.83
C GLU A 578 -43.63 16.10 -36.86
N ASN A 579 -43.24 16.98 -37.79
CA ASN A 579 -44.08 17.28 -38.94
C ASN A 579 -43.72 16.28 -40.04
N ILE A 580 -44.40 15.12 -40.02
CA ILE A 580 -44.27 14.00 -40.97
C ILE A 580 -44.97 14.34 -42.30
N GLU A 581 -44.75 15.52 -42.88
CA GLU A 581 -45.32 15.88 -44.18
C GLU A 581 -44.37 16.75 -45.00
N GLU A 582 -43.23 16.18 -45.42
CA GLU A 582 -42.63 16.46 -46.73
C GLU A 582 -41.61 15.37 -47.07
N SER A 583 -42.14 14.23 -47.51
CA SER A 583 -41.39 13.20 -48.22
C SER A 583 -41.52 13.43 -49.72
N ASP A 584 -40.44 13.80 -50.39
CA ASP A 584 -40.25 13.57 -51.83
C ASP A 584 -38.75 13.42 -52.16
N ASP A 585 -38.37 12.16 -52.34
CA ASP A 585 -37.45 11.53 -53.29
C ASP A 585 -36.03 12.06 -53.62
N ASP A 586 -35.10 11.09 -53.56
CA ASP A 586 -33.95 10.85 -54.46
C ASP A 586 -32.51 11.34 -54.14
N GLU A 587 -32.12 11.54 -52.87
CA GLU A 587 -30.68 11.63 -52.51
C GLU A 587 -30.25 10.86 -51.23
N GLU A 588 -30.99 9.83 -50.82
CA GLU A 588 -30.74 9.11 -49.55
C GLU A 588 -29.65 8.02 -49.61
N PHE A 589 -28.99 7.81 -50.76
CA PHE A 589 -28.04 6.69 -50.92
C PHE A 589 -26.55 7.03 -50.67
N PHE A 590 -26.17 8.33 -50.55
CA PHE A 590 -24.76 8.73 -50.44
C PHE A 590 -24.37 9.59 -49.23
N LYS A 591 -25.28 9.86 -48.29
CA LYS A 591 -24.88 10.43 -46.99
C LYS A 591 -24.50 9.31 -46.04
N LYS A 592 -23.25 9.31 -45.56
CA LYS A 592 -22.88 8.59 -44.34
C LYS A 592 -23.91 8.95 -43.27
N THR A 593 -24.44 7.95 -42.58
CA THR A 593 -25.35 8.13 -41.44
C THR A 593 -24.75 9.17 -40.49
N SER A 594 -25.58 10.06 -39.94
CA SER A 594 -25.15 11.07 -38.95
C SER A 594 -24.30 10.44 -37.85
N GLN A 595 -24.66 9.22 -37.45
CA GLN A 595 -23.93 8.37 -36.50
C GLN A 595 -22.45 8.13 -36.86
N GLU A 596 -22.10 7.86 -38.12
CA GLU A 596 -20.70 7.63 -38.52
C GLU A 596 -19.86 8.92 -38.53
N LYS A 597 -20.50 10.09 -38.71
CA LYS A 597 -19.83 11.38 -38.57
C LYS A 597 -19.61 11.73 -37.10
N GLU A 598 -20.58 11.39 -36.24
CA GLU A 598 -20.49 11.56 -34.79
C GLU A 598 -19.36 10.70 -34.21
N ASP A 599 -19.32 9.41 -34.54
CA ASP A 599 -18.25 8.48 -34.12
C ASP A 599 -16.85 8.95 -34.58
N ALA A 600 -16.76 9.55 -35.78
CA ALA A 600 -15.50 10.04 -36.34
C ALA A 600 -15.00 11.35 -35.70
N VAL A 601 -15.88 12.14 -35.07
CA VAL A 601 -15.54 13.36 -34.33
C VAL A 601 -15.09 13.00 -32.91
N GLU A 602 -15.68 11.98 -32.29
CA GLU A 602 -15.32 11.53 -30.93
C GLU A 602 -13.90 10.96 -30.82
N ASP A 603 -13.42 10.25 -31.85
CA ASP A 603 -12.10 9.60 -31.86
C ASP A 603 -10.93 10.52 -32.24
N ARG A 604 -11.17 11.82 -32.51
CA ARG A 604 -10.14 12.77 -32.94
C ARG A 604 -9.63 13.63 -31.79
N SER A 605 -8.32 13.58 -31.54
CA SER A 605 -7.65 14.44 -30.56
C SER A 605 -7.53 15.91 -30.99
N ILE A 606 -7.70 16.21 -32.28
CA ILE A 606 -7.66 17.56 -32.84
C ILE A 606 -9.06 17.88 -33.37
N PRO A 607 -9.79 18.82 -32.74
CA PRO A 607 -11.07 19.28 -33.28
C PRO A 607 -10.87 19.97 -34.63
N LEU A 608 -11.83 19.78 -35.54
CA LEU A 608 -11.89 20.52 -36.80
C LEU A 608 -12.43 21.91 -36.48
N TYR A 609 -11.58 22.93 -36.63
CA TYR A 609 -12.00 24.32 -36.55
C TYR A 609 -12.30 24.86 -37.93
N ASP A 610 -13.27 25.76 -38.01
CA ASP A 610 -13.45 26.61 -39.17
C ASP A 610 -12.43 27.76 -39.10
N TYR A 611 -11.55 27.84 -40.10
CA TYR A 611 -10.50 28.85 -40.15
C TYR A 611 -11.05 30.23 -40.53
N GLU A 612 -12.18 30.29 -41.23
CA GLU A 612 -12.80 31.56 -41.64
C GLU A 612 -13.43 32.27 -40.43
N ASP A 613 -14.13 31.52 -39.56
CA ASP A 613 -14.71 32.04 -38.31
C ASP A 613 -13.65 32.45 -37.29
N LEU A 614 -12.54 31.71 -37.21
CA LEU A 614 -11.41 32.11 -36.37
C LEU A 614 -10.73 33.37 -36.92
N ALA A 615 -10.52 33.44 -38.24
CA ALA A 615 -9.90 34.61 -38.86
C ALA A 615 -10.72 35.88 -38.64
N THR A 616 -12.05 35.80 -38.73
CA THR A 616 -12.95 36.93 -38.46
C THR A 616 -12.95 37.31 -36.98
N LYS A 617 -13.06 36.35 -36.06
CA LYS A 617 -13.04 36.60 -34.60
C LYS A 617 -11.73 37.24 -34.13
N TRP A 618 -10.60 36.82 -34.70
CA TRP A 618 -9.28 37.32 -34.35
C TRP A 618 -8.80 38.48 -35.23
N ALA A 619 -9.59 38.93 -36.22
CA ALA A 619 -9.35 40.18 -36.93
C ALA A 619 -9.81 41.40 -36.12
N GLU A 620 -10.76 41.21 -35.18
CA GLU A 620 -11.21 42.26 -34.27
C GLU A 620 -10.10 42.66 -33.28
N ARG A 621 -9.69 43.92 -33.32
CA ARG A 621 -8.61 44.47 -32.47
C ARG A 621 -8.94 44.33 -30.98
N ASP A 622 -10.20 44.49 -30.59
CA ASP A 622 -10.63 44.38 -29.19
C ASP A 622 -10.43 42.96 -28.62
N ASN A 623 -10.67 41.92 -29.43
CA ASN A 623 -10.44 40.53 -29.02
C ASN A 623 -8.94 40.22 -28.95
N ILE A 624 -8.14 40.81 -29.85
CA ILE A 624 -6.69 40.72 -29.80
C ILE A 624 -6.17 41.43 -28.55
N ASP A 625 -6.69 42.61 -28.20
CA ASP A 625 -6.30 43.35 -27.00
C ASP A 625 -6.71 42.65 -25.70
N ALA A 626 -7.86 41.98 -25.69
CA ALA A 626 -8.25 41.08 -24.59
C ALA A 626 -7.32 39.86 -24.46
N LEU A 627 -6.82 39.35 -25.59
CA LEU A 627 -5.81 38.27 -25.62
C LEU A 627 -4.43 38.78 -25.19
N ARG A 628 -4.06 40.01 -25.57
CA ARG A 628 -2.78 40.65 -25.23
C ARG A 628 -2.56 40.74 -23.72
N ARG A 629 -3.62 40.92 -22.92
CA ARG A 629 -3.54 40.87 -21.44
C ARG A 629 -3.02 39.54 -20.87
N LYS A 630 -3.00 38.45 -21.67
CA LYS A 630 -2.44 37.15 -21.28
C LYS A 630 -0.97 36.97 -21.70
N PHE A 631 -0.42 37.89 -22.49
CA PHE A 631 0.97 37.88 -22.92
C PHE A 631 1.75 38.95 -22.15
N THR A 632 2.92 38.58 -21.64
CA THR A 632 3.78 39.45 -20.83
C THR A 632 4.59 40.46 -21.65
N SER A 633 4.52 40.39 -22.99
CA SER A 633 5.51 41.00 -23.87
C SER A 633 5.20 42.42 -24.34
N THR A 634 3.98 42.96 -24.21
CA THR A 634 3.64 44.21 -24.90
C THR A 634 2.57 45.05 -24.21
N ASP A 635 2.88 45.66 -23.07
CA ASP A 635 2.39 47.01 -22.76
C ASP A 635 3.48 48.04 -23.16
N LEU A 636 4.02 47.84 -24.37
CA LEU A 636 5.02 48.69 -25.02
C LEU A 636 4.35 49.30 -26.25
N GLY A 637 3.69 50.44 -26.07
CA GLY A 637 3.11 51.22 -27.16
C GLY A 637 1.91 52.06 -26.72
N GLY A 638 2.13 53.01 -25.80
CA GLY A 638 1.20 54.13 -25.62
C GLY A 638 1.70 55.32 -26.45
N ASP A 639 0.89 55.68 -27.45
CA ASP A 639 0.84 56.92 -28.26
C ASP A 639 2.08 57.81 -28.32
N ASP A 640 2.72 57.84 -29.48
CA ASP A 640 3.24 59.07 -30.09
C ASP A 640 3.11 58.94 -31.62
N ASP A 641 2.42 59.90 -32.22
CA ASP A 641 1.97 59.97 -33.61
C ASP A 641 3.09 60.26 -34.64
N ASP A 642 2.81 59.79 -35.86
CA ASP A 642 3.19 60.30 -37.19
C ASP A 642 4.58 60.07 -37.86
N GLU A 643 4.44 59.91 -39.19
CA GLU A 643 5.42 59.96 -40.31
C GLU A 643 6.07 58.68 -40.86
N ASP A 644 5.33 58.08 -41.81
CA ASP A 644 5.67 57.92 -43.24
C ASP A 644 6.69 56.85 -43.72
N GLY A 645 6.21 56.05 -44.68
CA GLY A 645 7.02 55.58 -45.82
C GLY A 645 7.57 54.15 -45.84
N GLY A 646 6.83 53.24 -46.50
CA GLY A 646 7.39 52.49 -47.64
C GLY A 646 7.95 51.06 -47.45
N GLU A 647 7.24 50.14 -48.12
CA GLU A 647 7.73 48.95 -48.85
C GLU A 647 8.04 47.63 -48.11
N ASP A 648 7.31 46.62 -48.59
CA ASP A 648 7.39 45.17 -48.40
C ASP A 648 8.81 44.59 -48.52
N ASP A 649 9.12 43.53 -47.76
CA ASP A 649 9.40 42.18 -48.31
C ASP A 649 10.03 41.21 -47.28
N ASP A 650 9.50 39.98 -47.32
CA ASP A 650 10.17 38.70 -47.13
C ASP A 650 10.79 38.32 -45.77
N PHE A 651 9.95 37.68 -44.93
CA PHE A 651 10.40 36.69 -43.95
C PHE A 651 10.51 35.32 -44.63
N ASP A 652 11.73 34.97 -45.05
CA ASP A 652 12.09 33.62 -45.50
C ASP A 652 13.40 33.17 -44.83
N GLY A 653 13.48 31.89 -44.50
CA GLY A 653 14.76 31.20 -44.32
C GLY A 653 15.27 30.98 -42.89
N PHE A 654 14.90 29.82 -42.33
CA PHE A 654 15.72 29.09 -41.37
C PHE A 654 17.18 28.97 -41.83
N GLY A 655 18.13 29.35 -40.98
CA GLY A 655 19.57 29.18 -41.18
C GLY A 655 20.29 28.99 -39.85
N ASP A 656 20.64 27.74 -39.57
CA ASP A 656 21.49 27.20 -38.53
C ASP A 656 22.93 27.77 -38.62
N GLU A 657 23.55 28.20 -37.52
CA GLU A 657 25.00 28.02 -37.23
C GLU A 657 25.42 28.72 -35.90
N ASP A 658 26.09 27.93 -35.05
CA ASP A 658 26.77 28.32 -33.82
C ASP A 658 27.88 29.35 -34.05
N GLU A 659 28.04 30.35 -33.17
CA GLU A 659 29.36 30.85 -32.75
C GLU A 659 29.29 31.74 -31.48
N ASP A 660 30.04 31.33 -30.46
CA ASP A 660 30.33 32.08 -29.24
C ASP A 660 31.28 33.27 -29.55
N ASP A 661 30.97 34.48 -29.08
CA ASP A 661 32.00 35.52 -28.82
C ASP A 661 31.66 36.38 -27.58
N GLU A 662 32.45 36.19 -26.53
CA GLU A 662 32.47 36.99 -25.30
C GLU A 662 33.14 38.35 -25.58
N GLY A 663 32.47 39.48 -25.31
CA GLY A 663 33.01 40.82 -25.60
C GLY A 663 32.53 41.96 -24.70
N ASP A 664 33.02 41.95 -23.46
CA ASP A 664 33.37 43.08 -22.57
C ASP A 664 32.62 44.44 -22.71
N GLY A 665 31.81 44.76 -21.69
CA GLY A 665 31.16 46.05 -21.50
C GLY A 665 32.13 47.14 -21.08
N VAL A 666 32.32 48.13 -21.96
CA VAL A 666 33.11 49.34 -21.70
C VAL A 666 32.35 50.26 -20.73
N PHE A 667 32.67 50.16 -19.44
CA PHE A 667 32.29 51.16 -18.44
C PHE A 667 33.09 52.45 -18.66
N ARG A 668 32.39 53.53 -19.04
CA ARG A 668 32.94 54.88 -19.08
C ARG A 668 32.64 55.56 -17.74
N ASP A 669 33.67 55.72 -16.94
CA ASP A 669 33.73 56.44 -15.66
C ASP A 669 33.40 57.93 -15.88
N LEU A 670 32.47 58.49 -15.10
CA LEU A 670 31.97 59.86 -15.26
C LEU A 670 32.07 60.65 -13.93
N GLU A 671 33.30 60.82 -13.46
CA GLU A 671 33.66 61.82 -12.43
C GLU A 671 34.86 62.64 -12.93
N ALA A 672 34.59 63.84 -13.44
CA ALA A 672 35.54 64.96 -13.50
C ALA A 672 34.78 66.29 -13.50
N GLU A 673 35.16 67.15 -12.56
CA GLU A 673 34.48 68.35 -12.06
C GLU A 673 34.48 69.56 -13.02
N ASP A 674 33.31 70.20 -13.10
CA ASP A 674 32.98 71.62 -12.81
C ASP A 674 33.70 72.82 -13.49
N ALA A 675 32.92 73.64 -14.20
CA ALA A 675 32.93 75.13 -14.16
C ALA A 675 31.87 75.78 -15.09
N GLY A 676 30.77 76.27 -14.48
CA GLY A 676 29.90 77.45 -14.76
C GLY A 676 29.61 77.96 -16.19
N THR A 677 28.46 78.57 -16.53
CA THR A 677 27.28 79.05 -15.78
C THR A 677 26.24 79.46 -16.83
N GLU A 678 24.97 79.10 -16.65
CA GLU A 678 23.76 79.95 -16.69
C GLU A 678 22.53 79.08 -16.94
N ALA A 679 21.70 79.01 -15.89
CA ALA A 679 20.39 78.39 -15.91
C ALA A 679 19.35 79.47 -16.22
N GLU A 680 18.35 79.12 -17.04
CA GLU A 680 16.99 79.62 -16.88
C GLU A 680 16.05 78.42 -16.63
N VAL A 681 15.17 78.64 -15.67
CA VAL A 681 14.28 77.79 -14.85
C VAL A 681 12.91 78.48 -15.08
N GLU A 682 11.77 77.90 -15.47
CA GLU A 682 10.95 76.76 -15.00
C GLU A 682 9.61 76.75 -15.83
N PRO A 683 8.56 75.89 -15.63
CA PRO A 683 8.12 75.28 -14.38
C PRO A 683 8.07 73.75 -14.32
N ALA A 684 8.13 73.32 -13.06
CA ALA A 684 8.04 71.98 -12.53
C ALA A 684 6.63 71.39 -12.62
N ASN A 685 6.32 70.74 -13.75
CA ASN A 685 5.48 69.55 -13.82
C ASN A 685 6.37 68.50 -14.51
N ASP A 686 6.87 67.40 -13.93
CA ASP A 686 6.22 66.54 -12.95
C ASP A 686 7.25 65.46 -12.45
N ILE A 687 8.17 65.85 -11.57
CA ILE A 687 9.20 64.93 -11.00
C ILE A 687 8.52 63.79 -10.20
N ALA A 688 7.32 64.04 -9.69
CA ALA A 688 6.46 63.04 -9.07
C ALA A 688 5.98 62.02 -10.10
N ALA A 689 5.43 62.44 -11.24
CA ALA A 689 5.07 61.52 -12.32
C ALA A 689 6.27 60.78 -12.91
N GLU A 690 7.47 61.39 -12.96
CA GLU A 690 8.69 60.70 -13.41
C GLU A 690 9.18 59.67 -12.38
N ARG A 691 9.06 59.95 -11.07
CA ARG A 691 9.31 58.97 -9.99
C ARG A 691 8.28 57.86 -9.98
N GLU A 692 7.01 58.17 -10.26
CA GLU A 692 5.93 57.19 -10.34
C GLU A 692 6.08 56.29 -11.58
N LYS A 693 6.46 56.86 -12.74
CA LYS A 693 6.84 56.09 -13.95
C LYS A 693 8.06 55.20 -13.68
N ASN A 694 9.06 55.68 -12.95
CA ASN A 694 10.22 54.88 -12.57
C ASN A 694 9.90 53.81 -11.50
N ALA A 695 8.96 54.08 -10.59
CA ALA A 695 8.47 53.11 -9.61
C ALA A 695 7.62 52.02 -10.28
N LYS A 696 6.74 52.40 -11.22
CA LYS A 696 5.99 51.48 -12.09
C LYS A 696 6.93 50.64 -12.94
N ARG A 697 7.95 51.23 -13.58
CA ARG A 697 9.01 50.48 -14.30
C ARG A 697 9.79 49.53 -13.39
N LYS A 698 10.13 49.90 -12.15
CA LYS A 698 10.79 49.00 -11.19
C LYS A 698 9.86 47.90 -10.69
N ALA A 699 8.58 48.18 -10.49
CA ALA A 699 7.57 47.19 -10.11
C ALA A 699 7.31 46.21 -11.25
N GLU A 700 7.24 46.69 -12.50
CA GLU A 700 7.10 45.87 -13.70
C GLU A 700 8.37 45.05 -13.95
N LEU A 701 9.57 45.63 -13.82
CA LEU A 701 10.83 44.87 -13.87
C LEU A 701 10.91 43.81 -12.78
N LYS A 702 10.38 44.10 -11.59
CA LYS A 702 10.29 43.12 -10.50
C LYS A 702 9.28 42.01 -10.82
N GLN A 703 8.13 42.34 -11.40
CA GLN A 703 7.14 41.34 -11.83
C GLN A 703 7.65 40.50 -13.01
N ARG A 704 8.32 41.09 -14.00
CA ARG A 704 9.02 40.37 -15.07
C ARG A 704 10.10 39.46 -14.51
N PHE A 705 10.89 39.94 -13.55
CA PHE A 705 11.90 39.12 -12.88
C PHE A 705 11.25 37.98 -12.06
N GLU A 706 10.15 38.22 -11.37
CA GLU A 706 9.40 37.19 -10.63
C GLU A 706 8.70 36.17 -11.55
N GLU A 707 8.35 36.54 -12.79
CA GLU A 707 7.71 35.65 -13.76
C GLU A 707 8.70 34.93 -14.70
N GLU A 708 9.83 35.55 -15.05
CA GLU A 708 10.97 34.89 -15.72
C GLU A 708 11.70 33.92 -14.79
N ASP A 709 11.87 34.30 -13.51
CA ASP A 709 12.44 33.47 -12.44
C ASP A 709 11.31 32.84 -11.57
N ARG A 710 10.10 32.60 -12.13
CA ARG A 710 8.94 31.98 -11.44
C ARG A 710 9.26 30.62 -10.83
N GLU A 711 10.20 29.92 -11.45
CA GLU A 711 10.79 28.69 -10.93
C GLU A 711 12.19 28.92 -10.30
N GLY A 712 12.81 30.09 -10.44
CA GLY A 712 14.24 30.29 -10.14
C GLY A 712 14.59 30.39 -8.67
N PHE A 713 13.76 31.03 -7.84
CA PHE A 713 14.05 31.26 -6.42
C PHE A 713 13.49 30.17 -5.49
N LEU A 714 12.43 29.47 -5.93
CA LEU A 714 11.68 28.47 -5.15
C LEU A 714 11.95 27.01 -5.59
N ASN A 715 12.70 26.79 -6.68
CA ASN A 715 13.01 25.46 -7.19
C ASN A 715 14.49 25.13 -6.93
N ASP A 716 14.74 24.29 -5.92
CA ASP A 716 16.07 23.89 -5.42
C ASP A 716 17.04 23.37 -6.51
N LYS A 717 16.51 22.88 -7.63
CA LYS A 717 17.30 22.40 -8.78
C LYS A 717 17.95 23.51 -9.60
N ALA A 718 17.35 24.71 -9.64
CA ALA A 718 17.89 25.86 -10.34
C ALA A 718 19.05 26.48 -9.53
N ASN A 719 18.90 26.59 -8.21
CA ASN A 719 19.96 27.05 -7.30
C ASN A 719 21.21 26.16 -7.34
N ALA A 720 21.04 24.83 -7.39
CA ALA A 720 22.17 23.90 -7.50
C ALA A 720 22.95 23.98 -8.85
N ARG A 721 22.41 24.67 -9.86
CA ARG A 721 23.08 24.90 -11.15
C ARG A 721 23.67 26.31 -11.27
N ARG A 722 23.07 27.33 -10.64
CA ARG A 722 23.43 28.75 -10.81
C ARG A 722 24.63 29.15 -9.95
N GLU A 723 24.77 28.58 -8.75
CA GLU A 723 25.97 28.73 -7.94
C GLU A 723 26.83 27.46 -8.07
N GLY A 724 28.09 27.61 -8.49
CA GLY A 724 29.12 26.57 -8.36
C GLY A 724 29.49 26.28 -6.89
N GLY A 725 28.51 26.34 -6.00
CA GLY A 725 28.55 25.97 -4.59
C GLY A 725 28.22 24.49 -4.44
N ASP A 726 28.93 23.85 -3.52
CA ASP A 726 28.75 22.46 -3.16
C ASP A 726 27.26 22.09 -2.96
N ILE A 727 26.93 20.82 -3.22
CA ILE A 727 25.67 20.12 -2.90
C ILE A 727 25.42 20.07 -1.35
N GLN A 728 25.74 21.13 -0.62
CA GLN A 728 25.81 21.21 0.84
C GLN A 728 24.76 22.13 1.47
N ASP A 729 23.97 22.87 0.69
CA ASP A 729 22.94 23.78 1.26
C ASP A 729 21.61 23.09 1.59
N PHE A 730 21.43 21.84 1.16
CA PHE A 730 20.71 20.88 1.98
C PHE A 730 21.75 20.01 2.65
N GLY A 731 21.95 20.19 3.96
CA GLY A 731 22.58 19.13 4.74
C GLY A 731 21.80 17.83 4.50
N GLU A 732 22.48 16.68 4.50
CA GLU A 732 21.83 15.35 4.41
C GLU A 732 20.64 15.18 5.39
N ASP A 733 20.57 16.04 6.41
CA ASP A 733 19.50 16.17 7.39
C ASP A 733 18.13 16.63 6.82
N ASP A 734 18.09 17.40 5.73
CA ASP A 734 16.85 18.06 5.25
C ASP A 734 16.12 17.28 4.15
N TRP A 735 16.76 16.35 3.44
CA TRP A 735 16.11 15.62 2.34
C TRP A 735 14.91 14.78 2.82
N TYR A 736 15.05 14.09 3.96
CA TYR A 736 13.99 13.25 4.51
C TYR A 736 12.76 14.06 4.93
N ASP A 737 12.99 15.22 5.57
CA ASP A 737 11.91 16.10 6.02
C ASP A 737 11.30 16.86 4.84
N ALA A 738 12.09 17.25 3.84
CA ALA A 738 11.60 17.82 2.57
C ALA A 738 10.70 16.84 1.81
N GLN A 739 11.12 15.58 1.63
CA GLN A 739 10.29 14.56 0.96
C GLN A 739 8.97 14.33 1.72
N LYS A 740 9.00 14.33 3.05
CA LYS A 740 7.78 14.27 3.85
C LYS A 740 6.90 15.49 3.71
N ALA A 741 7.48 16.69 3.65
CA ALA A 741 6.74 17.92 3.44
C ALA A 741 6.05 17.93 2.07
N VAL A 742 6.72 17.46 1.01
CA VAL A 742 6.11 17.29 -0.33
C VAL A 742 4.93 16.32 -0.28
N ILE A 743 5.10 15.17 0.38
CA ILE A 743 4.02 14.18 0.55
C ILE A 743 2.85 14.78 1.34
N GLN A 744 3.13 15.53 2.41
CA GLN A 744 2.10 16.13 3.24
C GLN A 744 1.35 17.23 2.48
N LYS A 745 2.07 18.11 1.77
CA LYS A 745 1.47 19.13 0.88
C LYS A 745 0.50 18.49 -0.12
N GLN A 746 0.88 17.37 -0.74
CA GLN A 746 -0.02 16.66 -1.66
C GLN A 746 -1.28 16.13 -0.95
N LEU A 747 -1.16 15.62 0.28
CA LEU A 747 -2.32 15.15 1.04
C LEU A 747 -3.25 16.30 1.44
N ASP A 748 -2.67 17.44 1.81
CA ASP A 748 -3.41 18.64 2.18
C ASP A 748 -4.15 19.22 0.96
N ILE A 749 -3.48 19.30 -0.22
CA ILE A 749 -4.09 19.68 -1.50
C ILE A 749 -5.28 18.77 -1.82
N ASN A 750 -5.09 17.45 -1.76
CA ASN A 750 -6.18 16.51 -2.05
C ASN A 750 -7.38 16.75 -1.12
N LYS A 751 -7.13 17.09 0.14
CA LYS A 751 -8.19 17.32 1.12
C LYS A 751 -8.95 18.62 0.83
N GLU A 752 -8.25 19.70 0.54
CA GLU A 752 -8.83 21.01 0.21
C GLU A 752 -9.71 20.92 -1.05
N GLU A 753 -9.23 20.25 -2.10
CA GLU A 753 -9.99 20.03 -3.34
C GLU A 753 -11.30 19.26 -3.09
N PHE A 754 -11.26 18.16 -2.32
CA PHE A 754 -12.46 17.35 -2.04
C PHE A 754 -13.41 17.94 -1.00
N GLU A 755 -13.01 18.94 -0.22
CA GLU A 755 -13.89 19.64 0.72
C GLU A 755 -14.86 20.61 0.04
N THR A 756 -14.54 21.04 -1.19
CA THR A 756 -15.42 21.89 -2.00
C THR A 756 -16.63 21.13 -2.58
N LEU A 757 -16.55 19.80 -2.68
CA LEU A 757 -17.58 18.95 -3.27
C LEU A 757 -18.62 18.50 -2.24
N ASP A 758 -19.87 18.41 -2.68
CA ASP A 758 -20.98 17.87 -1.88
C ASP A 758 -20.79 16.36 -1.59
N GLU A 759 -21.40 15.83 -0.53
CA GLU A 759 -21.11 14.47 -0.02
C GLU A 759 -21.42 13.36 -1.06
N SER A 760 -22.47 13.53 -1.86
CA SER A 760 -22.80 12.60 -2.94
C SER A 760 -21.76 12.62 -4.07
N GLN A 761 -21.36 13.80 -4.53
CA GLN A 761 -20.34 13.97 -5.57
C GLN A 761 -18.97 13.51 -5.07
N ARG A 762 -18.67 13.80 -3.80
CA ARG A 762 -17.45 13.35 -3.13
C ARG A 762 -17.40 11.83 -3.05
N ALA A 763 -18.50 11.17 -2.65
CA ALA A 763 -18.56 9.71 -2.64
C ALA A 763 -18.38 9.12 -4.05
N ALA A 764 -18.88 9.77 -5.10
CA ALA A 764 -18.70 9.32 -6.47
C ALA A 764 -17.23 9.42 -6.95
N VAL A 765 -16.53 10.52 -6.63
CA VAL A 765 -15.15 10.80 -7.08
C VAL A 765 -14.10 10.15 -6.16
N GLU A 766 -14.14 10.45 -4.86
CA GLU A 766 -13.17 9.96 -3.87
C GLU A 766 -13.46 8.49 -3.47
N GLY A 767 -14.71 8.05 -3.63
CA GLY A 767 -15.19 6.78 -3.10
C GLY A 767 -15.57 6.86 -1.62
N TYR A 768 -15.79 5.70 -1.01
CA TYR A 768 -16.08 5.61 0.42
C TYR A 768 -14.79 5.67 1.24
N ARG A 769 -14.64 6.72 2.03
CA ARG A 769 -13.43 7.02 2.83
C ARG A 769 -13.20 5.99 3.93
N ALA A 770 -11.94 5.70 4.21
CA ALA A 770 -11.57 4.93 5.39
C ALA A 770 -12.06 5.63 6.68
N GLY A 771 -12.39 4.85 7.71
CA GLY A 771 -12.92 5.36 8.99
C GLY A 771 -14.44 5.35 9.10
N LYS A 772 -15.17 5.39 7.99
CA LYS A 772 -16.63 5.27 7.98
C LYS A 772 -17.07 3.82 8.25
N TYR A 773 -18.22 3.67 8.91
CA TYR A 773 -18.88 2.39 9.05
C TYR A 773 -19.73 2.17 7.81
N ALA A 774 -19.61 1.03 7.14
CA ALA A 774 -20.30 0.79 5.87
C ALA A 774 -20.98 -0.57 5.87
N LYS A 775 -22.08 -0.63 5.11
CA LYS A 775 -22.85 -1.83 4.79
C LYS A 775 -22.52 -2.23 3.36
N ILE A 776 -22.05 -3.46 3.16
CA ILE A 776 -21.64 -4.00 1.86
C ILE A 776 -22.58 -5.14 1.50
N VAL A 777 -23.25 -5.04 0.35
CA VAL A 777 -24.10 -6.09 -0.19
C VAL A 777 -23.31 -6.90 -1.22
N LEU A 778 -23.22 -8.21 -0.99
CA LEU A 778 -22.65 -9.16 -1.95
C LEU A 778 -23.74 -10.10 -2.46
N GLU A 779 -23.80 -10.27 -3.78
CA GLU A 779 -24.67 -11.22 -4.45
C GLU A 779 -23.86 -12.43 -4.93
N GLY A 780 -24.53 -13.56 -5.18
CA GLY A 780 -23.89 -14.76 -5.70
C GLY A 780 -23.08 -15.54 -4.66
N VAL A 781 -23.40 -15.41 -3.37
CA VAL A 781 -22.63 -16.08 -2.30
C VAL A 781 -23.11 -17.52 -2.09
N PRO A 782 -22.21 -18.52 -2.05
CA PRO A 782 -22.62 -19.91 -1.87
C PRO A 782 -23.39 -20.15 -0.56
N ALA A 783 -24.52 -20.86 -0.61
CA ALA A 783 -25.34 -21.20 0.57
C ALA A 783 -24.57 -21.96 1.66
N GLU A 784 -23.56 -22.74 1.28
CA GLU A 784 -22.69 -23.47 2.20
C GLU A 784 -21.96 -22.56 3.19
N PHE A 785 -21.65 -21.33 2.78
CA PHE A 785 -21.03 -20.33 3.66
C PHE A 785 -21.99 -19.85 4.75
N VAL A 786 -23.23 -19.53 4.38
CA VAL A 786 -24.25 -19.05 5.33
C VAL A 786 -24.57 -20.15 6.35
N THR A 787 -24.75 -21.39 5.89
CA THR A 787 -25.08 -22.53 6.75
C THR A 787 -23.95 -22.95 7.69
N ARG A 788 -22.68 -22.80 7.28
CA ARG A 788 -21.50 -23.15 8.09
C ARG A 788 -20.87 -21.94 8.79
N PHE A 789 -21.54 -20.79 8.75
CA PHE A 789 -21.01 -19.55 9.32
C PHE A 789 -20.71 -19.73 10.82
N ASN A 790 -19.55 -19.23 11.24
CA ASN A 790 -19.13 -19.25 12.63
C ASN A 790 -18.48 -17.92 12.99
N ALA A 791 -19.10 -17.19 13.93
CA ALA A 791 -18.64 -15.87 14.37
C ALA A 791 -17.23 -15.84 15.00
N ARG A 792 -16.66 -17.01 15.37
CA ARG A 792 -15.27 -17.09 15.85
C ARG A 792 -14.23 -16.94 14.74
N MET A 793 -14.60 -17.21 13.49
CA MET A 793 -13.71 -16.98 12.35
C MET A 793 -13.95 -15.57 11.81
N PRO A 794 -12.95 -14.68 11.87
CA PRO A 794 -13.11 -13.33 11.35
C PRO A 794 -13.22 -13.36 9.83
N ILE A 795 -14.16 -12.59 9.29
CA ILE A 795 -14.28 -12.37 7.85
C ILE A 795 -13.50 -11.11 7.49
N VAL A 796 -12.59 -11.25 6.54
CA VAL A 796 -11.82 -10.14 5.98
C VAL A 796 -12.20 -9.97 4.52
N VAL A 797 -12.54 -8.74 4.16
CA VAL A 797 -12.85 -8.33 2.79
C VAL A 797 -11.72 -7.42 2.33
N GLY A 798 -11.04 -7.78 1.24
CA GLY A 798 -9.99 -6.95 0.63
C GLY A 798 -10.41 -6.52 -0.76
N GLY A 799 -10.29 -5.24 -1.08
CA GLY A 799 -10.46 -4.75 -2.44
C GLY A 799 -9.31 -5.20 -3.33
N LEU A 800 -9.66 -5.72 -4.50
CA LEU A 800 -8.72 -6.14 -5.53
C LEU A 800 -8.46 -4.97 -6.47
N THR A 801 -7.20 -4.82 -6.88
CA THR A 801 -6.86 -3.88 -7.96
C THR A 801 -7.16 -4.51 -9.33
N PRO A 802 -7.31 -3.71 -10.40
CA PRO A 802 -7.51 -4.24 -11.75
C PRO A 802 -6.39 -5.19 -12.22
N THR A 803 -5.17 -5.01 -11.72
CA THR A 803 -4.06 -5.92 -12.02
C THR A 803 -4.23 -7.27 -11.35
N GLU A 804 -4.78 -7.29 -10.13
CA GLU A 804 -5.00 -8.51 -9.34
C GLU A 804 -6.13 -9.39 -9.85
N ASP A 805 -6.99 -8.89 -10.72
CA ASP A 805 -8.02 -9.71 -11.37
C ASP A 805 -7.47 -10.52 -12.55
N ARG A 806 -6.37 -10.05 -13.16
CA ARG A 806 -5.72 -10.71 -14.30
C ARG A 806 -4.89 -11.91 -13.86
N TRP A 807 -4.72 -12.86 -14.78
CA TRP A 807 -4.04 -14.13 -14.56
C TRP A 807 -2.79 -14.27 -15.41
N GLY A 808 -1.75 -14.90 -14.88
CA GLY A 808 -0.57 -15.24 -15.68
C GLY A 808 0.49 -15.98 -14.88
N PHE A 809 1.73 -15.94 -15.36
CA PHE A 809 2.87 -16.52 -14.66
C PHE A 809 3.55 -15.47 -13.80
N VAL A 810 3.53 -15.70 -12.49
CA VAL A 810 4.26 -14.86 -11.54
C VAL A 810 5.63 -15.47 -11.31
N GLN A 811 6.67 -14.71 -11.60
CA GLN A 811 8.04 -15.08 -11.24
C GLN A 811 8.32 -14.57 -9.82
N VAL A 812 8.60 -15.50 -8.93
CA VAL A 812 8.86 -15.24 -7.51
C VAL A 812 10.26 -15.64 -7.11
N ARG A 813 10.84 -14.91 -6.16
CA ARG A 813 12.08 -15.30 -5.48
C ARG A 813 11.73 -16.00 -4.18
N ILE A 814 11.87 -17.32 -4.17
CA ILE A 814 11.46 -18.18 -3.06
C ILE A 814 12.67 -18.81 -2.35
N LYS A 815 12.56 -18.99 -1.04
CA LYS A 815 13.53 -19.72 -0.22
C LYS A 815 12.80 -20.62 0.76
N ARG A 816 13.30 -21.85 0.94
CA ARG A 816 12.83 -22.76 1.98
C ARG A 816 13.00 -22.12 3.35
N HIS A 817 11.98 -22.21 4.19
CA HIS A 817 12.05 -21.67 5.53
C HIS A 817 13.12 -22.40 6.36
N ARG A 818 13.85 -21.64 7.21
CA ARG A 818 14.98 -22.14 8.02
C ARG A 818 14.63 -23.33 8.91
N TRP A 819 13.40 -23.37 9.44
CA TRP A 819 12.93 -24.43 10.34
C TRP A 819 12.13 -25.52 9.64
N HIS A 820 11.90 -25.40 8.32
CA HIS A 820 11.20 -26.44 7.58
C HIS A 820 12.14 -27.59 7.21
N LYS A 821 11.84 -28.80 7.71
CA LYS A 821 12.75 -29.96 7.60
C LYS A 821 12.96 -30.46 6.17
N LYS A 822 11.89 -30.52 5.37
CA LYS A 822 11.93 -31.12 4.01
C LYS A 822 12.28 -30.07 2.96
N ILE A 823 12.95 -30.48 1.88
CA ILE A 823 13.15 -29.63 0.69
C ILE A 823 11.92 -29.70 -0.20
N LEU A 824 11.63 -28.61 -0.91
CA LEU A 824 10.47 -28.54 -1.80
C LEU A 824 10.86 -29.03 -3.18
N LYS A 825 9.95 -29.78 -3.81
CA LYS A 825 10.15 -30.42 -5.11
C LYS A 825 9.36 -29.65 -6.17
N THR A 826 9.93 -29.52 -7.36
CA THR A 826 9.22 -28.91 -8.50
C THR A 826 8.02 -29.76 -8.93
N ASN A 827 6.93 -29.11 -9.32
CA ASN A 827 5.65 -29.71 -9.66
C ASN A 827 4.97 -30.47 -8.50
N ASP A 828 5.43 -30.28 -7.26
CA ASP A 828 4.64 -30.67 -6.10
C ASP A 828 3.75 -29.48 -5.71
N PRO A 829 2.48 -29.71 -5.33
CA PRO A 829 1.57 -28.62 -5.02
C PRO A 829 2.02 -27.88 -3.76
N LEU A 830 1.90 -26.56 -3.81
CA LEU A 830 2.26 -25.66 -2.73
C LEU A 830 1.12 -24.66 -2.54
N ILE A 831 0.73 -24.43 -1.29
CA ILE A 831 -0.27 -23.43 -0.95
C ILE A 831 0.46 -22.11 -0.69
N LEU A 832 0.10 -21.07 -1.43
CA LEU A 832 0.64 -19.73 -1.27
C LEU A 832 -0.42 -18.83 -0.67
N SER A 833 0.02 -18.00 0.27
CA SER A 833 -0.71 -16.79 0.67
C SER A 833 -0.01 -15.61 0.04
N LEU A 834 -0.59 -15.09 -1.05
CA LEU A 834 -0.06 -13.97 -1.81
C LEU A 834 -1.17 -12.92 -1.98
N GLY A 835 -0.92 -11.71 -1.48
CA GLY A 835 -1.96 -10.69 -1.34
C GLY A 835 -3.10 -11.16 -0.44
N TRP A 836 -4.35 -10.88 -0.80
CA TRP A 836 -5.53 -11.39 -0.08
C TRP A 836 -5.75 -12.89 -0.26
N ARG A 837 -5.42 -13.41 -1.45
CA ARG A 837 -5.76 -14.77 -1.85
C ARG A 837 -4.85 -15.82 -1.20
N ARG A 838 -5.48 -16.95 -0.89
CA ARG A 838 -4.80 -18.20 -0.53
C ARG A 838 -5.17 -19.22 -1.59
N PHE A 839 -4.17 -19.81 -2.22
CA PHE A 839 -4.43 -20.77 -3.28
C PHE A 839 -3.28 -21.77 -3.39
N GLN A 840 -3.61 -22.95 -3.91
CA GLN A 840 -2.67 -23.99 -4.21
C GLN A 840 -2.28 -23.93 -5.70
N THR A 841 -0.97 -23.97 -5.97
CA THR A 841 -0.42 -24.00 -7.33
C THR A 841 0.75 -24.99 -7.41
N MET A 842 1.24 -25.26 -8.61
CA MET A 842 2.40 -26.11 -8.85
C MET A 842 3.61 -25.28 -9.30
N PRO A 843 4.51 -24.90 -8.39
CA PRO A 843 5.70 -24.12 -8.74
C PRO A 843 6.74 -24.92 -9.53
N ILE A 844 7.34 -24.24 -10.51
CA ILE A 844 8.60 -24.67 -11.14
C ILE A 844 9.75 -23.87 -10.57
N TYR A 845 10.67 -24.56 -9.88
CA TYR A 845 11.88 -23.93 -9.37
C TYR A 845 12.93 -23.79 -10.49
N SER A 846 13.59 -22.64 -10.55
CA SER A 846 14.65 -22.35 -11.51
C SER A 846 15.76 -21.52 -10.87
N THR A 847 16.90 -21.48 -11.56
CA THR A 847 18.05 -20.65 -11.18
C THR A 847 18.68 -20.08 -12.44
N THR A 848 19.19 -18.85 -12.35
CA THR A 848 19.94 -18.25 -13.45
C THR A 848 21.34 -18.83 -13.53
N ASP A 849 21.66 -19.54 -14.62
CA ASP A 849 23.02 -20.03 -14.90
C ASP A 849 23.87 -18.82 -15.33
N SER A 850 24.60 -18.22 -14.40
CA SER A 850 25.41 -17.00 -14.59
C SER A 850 24.65 -15.86 -15.29
N ARG A 851 23.37 -15.64 -14.92
CA ARG A 851 22.45 -14.62 -15.49
C ARG A 851 22.15 -14.76 -16.99
N THR A 852 22.43 -15.91 -17.61
CA THR A 852 22.18 -16.10 -19.05
C THR A 852 20.85 -16.77 -19.37
N ARG A 853 20.36 -17.67 -18.51
CA ARG A 853 19.15 -18.47 -18.76
C ARG A 853 18.55 -18.98 -17.47
N ASN A 854 17.23 -19.14 -17.45
CA ASN A 854 16.50 -19.72 -16.33
C ASN A 854 16.49 -21.25 -16.42
N ARG A 855 17.43 -21.89 -15.73
CA ARG A 855 17.54 -23.35 -15.70
C ARG A 855 16.63 -23.93 -14.62
N MET A 856 15.74 -24.83 -15.02
CA MET A 856 14.90 -25.61 -14.11
C MET A 856 15.74 -26.40 -13.09
N LEU A 857 15.37 -26.29 -11.81
CA LEU A 857 15.85 -27.12 -10.72
C LEU A 857 14.82 -28.22 -10.43
N LYS A 858 15.28 -29.33 -9.84
CA LYS A 858 14.36 -30.40 -9.38
C LYS A 858 13.81 -30.12 -7.99
N TYR A 859 14.62 -29.45 -7.17
CA TYR A 859 14.34 -29.13 -5.78
C TYR A 859 14.81 -27.71 -5.49
N THR A 860 14.21 -27.08 -4.49
CA THR A 860 14.75 -25.86 -3.89
C THR A 860 16.11 -26.15 -3.25
N PRO A 861 17.13 -25.29 -3.44
CA PRO A 861 18.35 -25.34 -2.63
C PRO A 861 18.03 -25.18 -1.12
N GLU A 862 18.82 -25.79 -0.25
CA GLU A 862 18.50 -25.86 1.18
C GLU A 862 18.53 -24.52 1.92
N HIS A 863 19.43 -23.62 1.53
CA HIS A 863 19.70 -22.35 2.23
C HIS A 863 19.81 -21.13 1.30
N MET A 864 19.54 -21.31 0.00
CA MET A 864 19.67 -20.27 -1.02
C MET A 864 18.29 -19.88 -1.56
N HIS A 865 18.16 -18.63 -2.02
CA HIS A 865 17.00 -18.22 -2.81
C HIS A 865 17.10 -18.81 -4.22
N CYS A 866 15.98 -19.29 -4.73
CA CYS A 866 15.81 -19.67 -6.12
C CYS A 866 14.62 -18.93 -6.72
N PHE A 867 14.54 -18.93 -8.04
CA PHE A 867 13.34 -18.45 -8.70
C PHE A 867 12.31 -19.56 -8.72
N ALA A 868 11.05 -19.20 -8.59
CA ALA A 868 9.92 -20.06 -8.85
C ALA A 868 9.02 -19.36 -9.86
N THR A 869 8.47 -20.12 -10.78
CA THR A 869 7.41 -19.65 -11.65
C THR A 869 6.15 -20.40 -11.29
N ILE A 870 5.09 -19.65 -11.01
CA ILE A 870 3.77 -20.15 -10.60
C ILE A 870 2.71 -19.57 -11.52
N TYR A 871 1.61 -20.30 -11.72
CA TYR A 871 0.42 -19.75 -12.36
C TYR A 871 -0.50 -19.19 -11.27
N ALA A 872 -0.74 -17.89 -11.30
CA ALA A 872 -1.46 -17.18 -10.24
C ALA A 872 -2.03 -15.85 -10.77
N PRO A 873 -2.94 -15.21 -10.02
CA PRO A 873 -3.31 -13.83 -10.25
C PRO A 873 -2.09 -12.90 -10.17
N LEU A 874 -2.06 -11.89 -11.04
CA LEU A 874 -0.92 -10.98 -11.15
C LEU A 874 -0.92 -10.00 -9.98
N ILE A 875 0.18 -9.92 -9.25
CA ILE A 875 0.29 -9.04 -8.08
C ILE A 875 1.49 -8.13 -8.27
N ALA A 876 1.39 -6.91 -7.74
CA ALA A 876 2.46 -5.93 -7.83
C ALA A 876 3.81 -6.54 -7.38
N PRO A 877 4.91 -6.30 -8.13
CA PRO A 877 6.24 -6.76 -7.76
C PRO A 877 6.66 -6.29 -6.36
N ASN A 878 7.63 -7.01 -5.77
CA ASN A 878 8.15 -6.75 -4.42
C ASN A 878 7.15 -7.00 -3.27
N THR A 879 6.01 -7.65 -3.55
CA THR A 879 5.08 -8.12 -2.52
C THR A 879 5.60 -9.39 -1.86
N GLY A 880 5.60 -9.43 -0.52
CA GLY A 880 6.00 -10.58 0.28
C GLY A 880 4.92 -11.67 0.32
N PHE A 881 5.32 -12.94 0.39
CA PHE A 881 4.39 -14.07 0.53
C PHE A 881 4.95 -15.21 1.36
N VAL A 882 4.02 -16.05 1.84
CA VAL A 882 4.30 -17.24 2.64
C VAL A 882 3.76 -18.47 1.92
N CYS A 883 4.46 -19.59 2.06
CA CYS A 883 4.05 -20.86 1.49
C CYS A 883 3.88 -21.96 2.55
N PHE A 884 2.93 -22.84 2.30
CA PHE A 884 2.59 -23.99 3.13
C PHE A 884 2.48 -25.24 2.26
N ASN A 885 2.87 -26.39 2.79
CA ASN A 885 2.62 -27.67 2.12
C ASN A 885 1.20 -28.17 2.40
N SER A 886 0.70 -27.95 3.62
CA SER A 886 -0.61 -28.33 4.13
C SER A 886 -0.94 -27.42 5.32
N PHE A 887 -2.21 -27.09 5.51
CA PHE A 887 -2.66 -26.31 6.67
C PHE A 887 -2.84 -27.17 7.91
N THR A 888 -3.36 -28.39 7.74
CA THR A 888 -3.39 -29.42 8.77
C THR A 888 -2.06 -30.15 8.84
N PRO A 889 -1.51 -30.34 10.05
CA PRO A 889 -0.34 -31.19 10.20
C PRO A 889 -0.73 -32.65 9.93
N PRO A 890 0.01 -33.40 9.10
CA PRO A 890 -0.22 -34.83 8.93
C PRO A 890 -0.04 -35.56 10.27
N ALA A 891 -0.83 -36.61 10.54
CA ALA A 891 -0.76 -37.38 11.79
C ALA A 891 0.67 -37.88 12.13
N GLU A 892 1.49 -38.18 11.10
CA GLU A 892 2.91 -38.58 11.26
C GLU A 892 3.83 -37.45 11.79
N ASN A 893 3.43 -36.18 11.69
CA ASN A 893 4.29 -35.02 11.95
C ASN A 893 3.51 -33.88 12.62
N ALA A 894 2.70 -34.22 13.62
CA ALA A 894 1.89 -33.29 14.42
C ALA A 894 2.70 -32.14 15.05
N GLY A 895 4.00 -32.34 15.31
CA GLY A 895 4.91 -31.33 15.89
C GLY A 895 5.81 -30.60 14.89
N GLY A 896 5.59 -30.72 13.58
CA GLY A 896 6.45 -30.11 12.56
C GLY A 896 6.07 -28.66 12.21
N PHE A 897 7.07 -27.83 11.87
CA PHE A 897 6.85 -26.45 11.41
C PHE A 897 6.14 -26.43 10.03
N ARG A 898 4.93 -25.84 9.98
CA ARG A 898 4.01 -25.90 8.83
C ARG A 898 4.40 -24.99 7.67
N ILE A 899 4.97 -23.82 7.97
CA ILE A 899 5.45 -22.89 6.93
C ILE A 899 6.64 -23.53 6.20
N ALA A 900 6.48 -23.70 4.90
CA ALA A 900 7.41 -24.42 4.04
C ALA A 900 8.48 -23.48 3.45
N ALA A 901 8.06 -22.32 2.97
CA ALA A 901 8.91 -21.34 2.32
C ALA A 901 8.39 -19.91 2.49
N THR A 902 9.27 -18.95 2.28
CA THR A 902 8.95 -17.53 2.21
C THR A 902 9.58 -16.93 0.95
N GLY A 903 8.99 -15.87 0.44
CA GLY A 903 9.47 -15.25 -0.79
C GLY A 903 8.94 -13.85 -1.04
N THR A 904 9.40 -13.28 -2.15
CA THR A 904 8.96 -11.98 -2.68
C THR A 904 8.67 -12.13 -4.17
N VAL A 905 7.64 -11.45 -4.67
CA VAL A 905 7.34 -11.38 -6.11
C VAL A 905 8.42 -10.57 -6.81
N LEU A 906 8.89 -11.04 -7.97
CA LEU A 906 9.94 -10.38 -8.74
C LEU A 906 9.39 -9.76 -10.02
N SER A 907 8.68 -10.54 -10.84
CA SER A 907 8.02 -10.06 -12.06
C SER A 907 6.72 -10.82 -12.32
N VAL A 908 5.92 -10.27 -13.23
CA VAL A 908 4.64 -10.80 -13.68
C VAL A 908 4.66 -10.84 -15.21
N ASP A 909 4.45 -12.01 -15.80
CA ASP A 909 4.54 -12.23 -17.25
C ASP A 909 3.49 -13.26 -17.70
N GLU A 910 3.01 -13.19 -18.94
CA GLU A 910 2.08 -14.22 -19.48
C GLU A 910 2.78 -15.49 -19.95
N SER A 911 4.07 -15.38 -20.31
CA SER A 911 4.89 -16.51 -20.75
C SER A 911 6.29 -16.39 -20.17
N THR A 912 6.89 -17.53 -19.81
CA THR A 912 8.22 -17.55 -19.19
C THR A 912 9.09 -18.60 -19.86
N GLU A 913 10.32 -18.22 -20.19
CA GLU A 913 11.30 -19.11 -20.78
C GLU A 913 12.08 -19.86 -19.70
N ILE A 914 11.60 -21.05 -19.33
CA ILE A 914 12.31 -21.95 -18.43
C ILE A 914 12.89 -23.10 -19.24
N VAL A 915 14.18 -23.37 -19.06
CA VAL A 915 14.87 -24.45 -19.79
C VAL A 915 15.34 -25.54 -18.84
N LYS A 916 15.16 -26.80 -19.23
CA LYS A 916 15.78 -27.96 -18.57
C LYS A 916 16.93 -28.46 -19.41
N LYS A 917 18.03 -28.76 -18.71
CA LYS A 917 19.19 -29.36 -19.34
C LYS A 917 18.89 -30.80 -19.74
N LEU A 918 18.99 -31.09 -21.03
CA LEU A 918 18.95 -32.43 -21.58
C LEU A 918 20.37 -32.80 -22.03
N LYS A 919 20.83 -34.01 -21.68
CA LYS A 919 22.11 -34.54 -22.18
C LYS A 919 21.81 -35.73 -23.07
N LEU A 920 22.14 -35.62 -24.35
CA LEU A 920 22.18 -36.78 -25.24
C LEU A 920 23.53 -37.46 -25.04
N THR A 921 23.53 -38.75 -24.71
CA THR A 921 24.75 -39.51 -24.42
C THR A 921 25.00 -40.52 -25.52
N GLY A 922 26.25 -40.66 -25.96
CA GLY A 922 26.69 -41.67 -26.91
C GLY A 922 28.01 -42.29 -26.49
N THR A 923 28.35 -43.41 -27.12
CA THR A 923 29.59 -44.14 -26.86
C THR A 923 30.45 -44.21 -28.13
N PRO A 924 31.79 -44.07 -28.01
CA PRO A 924 32.67 -44.24 -29.15
C PRO A 924 32.80 -45.72 -29.51
N TYR A 925 32.66 -46.04 -30.80
CA TYR A 925 32.82 -47.42 -31.28
C TYR A 925 34.13 -47.63 -32.05
N LYS A 926 34.58 -46.62 -32.82
CA LYS A 926 35.88 -46.62 -33.52
C LYS A 926 36.58 -45.29 -33.29
N ILE A 927 37.85 -45.33 -32.88
CA ILE A 927 38.63 -44.15 -32.50
C ILE A 927 39.94 -44.12 -33.29
N PHE A 928 40.22 -42.98 -33.90
CA PHE A 928 41.48 -42.69 -34.60
C PHE A 928 42.36 -41.80 -33.71
N LYS A 929 43.09 -40.84 -34.29
CA LYS A 929 43.86 -39.87 -33.52
C LYS A 929 42.90 -38.84 -32.90
N ASN A 930 42.35 -37.95 -33.72
CA ASN A 930 41.44 -36.90 -33.27
C ASN A 930 39.99 -37.15 -33.71
N THR A 931 39.75 -38.13 -34.58
CA THR A 931 38.41 -38.46 -35.07
C THR A 931 37.89 -39.72 -34.40
N ALA A 932 36.58 -39.77 -34.15
CA ALA A 932 35.92 -40.95 -33.66
C ALA A 932 34.53 -41.10 -34.29
N PHE A 933 34.09 -42.35 -34.41
CA PHE A 933 32.72 -42.69 -34.75
C PHE A 933 31.96 -43.04 -33.48
N ILE A 934 30.79 -42.43 -33.34
CA ILE A 934 29.99 -42.47 -32.11
C ILE A 934 28.67 -43.17 -32.44
N LYS A 935 28.21 -44.00 -31.50
CA LYS A 935 26.95 -44.74 -31.55
C LYS A 935 26.07 -44.41 -30.35
N ASP A 936 24.82 -44.86 -30.42
CA ASP A 936 23.82 -44.83 -29.33
C ASP A 936 23.47 -43.43 -28.81
N MET A 937 23.73 -42.37 -29.60
CA MET A 937 23.32 -40.99 -29.28
C MET A 937 22.06 -40.55 -30.04
N PHE A 938 21.94 -40.99 -31.29
CA PHE A 938 20.85 -40.69 -32.21
C PHE A 938 20.35 -41.99 -32.83
N SER A 939 19.10 -41.99 -33.29
CA SER A 939 18.46 -43.13 -33.94
C SER A 939 18.58 -43.05 -35.47
N SER A 940 18.49 -41.85 -36.04
CA SER A 940 18.43 -41.63 -37.49
C SER A 940 19.52 -40.67 -37.99
N SER A 941 19.88 -40.79 -39.27
CA SER A 941 20.76 -39.85 -39.98
C SER A 941 20.16 -38.45 -40.09
N LEU A 942 18.83 -38.32 -40.14
CA LEU A 942 18.12 -37.04 -40.17
C LEU A 942 18.29 -36.26 -38.86
N GLU A 943 18.26 -36.95 -37.71
CA GLU A 943 18.54 -36.35 -36.41
C GLU A 943 19.97 -35.81 -36.37
N ILE A 944 20.93 -36.58 -36.88
CA ILE A 944 22.34 -36.15 -36.92
C ILE A 944 22.51 -34.93 -37.82
N ALA A 945 21.83 -34.88 -38.98
CA ALA A 945 21.88 -33.72 -39.87
C ALA A 945 21.39 -32.45 -39.16
N LYS A 946 20.34 -32.54 -38.32
CA LYS A 946 19.87 -31.43 -37.47
C LYS A 946 20.91 -30.97 -36.43
N PHE A 947 21.73 -31.89 -35.93
CA PHE A 947 22.80 -31.62 -34.96
C PHE A 947 24.20 -31.55 -35.59
N GLU A 948 24.30 -31.40 -36.91
CA GLU A 948 25.59 -31.25 -37.58
C GLU A 948 26.26 -29.94 -37.14
N GLY A 949 27.56 -30.00 -36.87
CA GLY A 949 28.30 -28.85 -36.33
C GLY A 949 28.11 -28.62 -34.82
N ALA A 950 27.25 -29.39 -34.14
CA ALA A 950 27.03 -29.21 -32.71
C ALA A 950 28.28 -29.54 -31.87
N SER A 951 28.48 -28.77 -30.79
CA SER A 951 29.56 -28.99 -29.83
C SER A 951 29.24 -30.15 -28.89
N ILE A 952 30.16 -31.10 -28.79
CA ILE A 952 30.08 -32.26 -27.89
C ILE A 952 31.27 -32.26 -26.93
N LYS A 953 31.12 -32.93 -25.79
CA LYS A 953 32.18 -33.05 -24.78
C LYS A 953 32.21 -34.46 -24.21
N THR A 954 33.41 -34.97 -23.92
CA THR A 954 33.57 -36.23 -23.20
C THR A 954 33.53 -36.01 -21.69
N VAL A 955 33.25 -37.06 -20.91
CA VAL A 955 33.35 -37.01 -19.43
C VAL A 955 34.78 -36.67 -18.98
N SER A 956 35.79 -37.07 -19.76
CA SER A 956 37.20 -36.73 -19.56
C SER A 956 37.55 -35.25 -19.82
N GLY A 957 36.62 -34.48 -20.38
CA GLY A 957 36.76 -33.03 -20.56
C GLY A 957 37.19 -32.60 -21.96
N ILE A 958 37.44 -33.53 -22.88
CA ILE A 958 37.88 -33.26 -24.25
C ILE A 958 36.70 -32.69 -25.05
N ARG A 959 36.89 -31.55 -25.71
CA ARG A 959 35.86 -30.94 -26.57
C ARG A 959 35.91 -31.55 -27.96
N GLY A 960 34.77 -31.59 -28.63
CA GLY A 960 34.65 -32.03 -30.01
C GLY A 960 33.45 -31.45 -30.73
N GLN A 961 33.32 -31.80 -32.00
CA GLN A 961 32.28 -31.33 -32.90
C GLN A 961 31.72 -32.50 -33.72
N ILE A 962 30.41 -32.55 -33.88
CA ILE A 962 29.74 -33.45 -34.82
C ILE A 962 30.04 -32.98 -36.24
N LYS A 963 30.60 -33.86 -37.08
CA LYS A 963 30.98 -33.50 -38.46
C LYS A 963 30.00 -33.97 -39.50
N ARG A 964 29.57 -35.23 -39.48
CA ARG A 964 28.65 -35.76 -40.50
C ARG A 964 28.04 -37.08 -40.03
N ALA A 965 26.80 -37.36 -40.45
CA ALA A 965 26.20 -38.68 -40.32
C ALA A 965 26.98 -39.73 -41.11
N LEU A 966 27.03 -40.96 -40.58
CA LEU A 966 27.45 -42.14 -41.34
C LEU A 966 26.27 -42.68 -42.13
N SER A 967 26.53 -43.21 -43.33
CA SER A 967 25.50 -43.84 -44.17
C SER A 967 25.10 -45.24 -43.67
N LYS A 968 26.05 -46.01 -43.13
CA LYS A 968 25.82 -47.30 -42.45
C LYS A 968 26.80 -47.41 -41.27
N PRO A 969 26.39 -47.74 -40.04
CA PRO A 969 25.02 -47.96 -39.54
C PRO A 969 24.25 -46.64 -39.34
N GLU A 970 22.92 -46.70 -39.37
CA GLU A 970 22.05 -45.55 -39.08
C GLU A 970 22.20 -45.07 -37.63
N GLY A 971 22.00 -43.77 -37.39
CA GLY A 971 22.18 -43.15 -36.07
C GLY A 971 23.63 -42.99 -35.62
N HIS A 972 24.61 -43.45 -36.42
CA HIS A 972 26.04 -43.25 -36.15
C HIS A 972 26.58 -42.02 -36.85
N PHE A 973 27.56 -41.36 -36.25
CA PHE A 973 28.15 -40.16 -36.83
C PHE A 973 29.65 -40.05 -36.59
N ARG A 974 30.31 -39.26 -37.43
CA ARG A 974 31.71 -38.88 -37.29
C ARG A 974 31.83 -37.60 -36.48
N ALA A 975 32.68 -37.63 -35.47
CA ALA A 975 33.07 -36.46 -34.70
C ALA A 975 34.58 -36.26 -34.70
N THR A 976 34.98 -35.00 -34.56
CA THR A 976 36.38 -34.57 -34.36
C THR A 976 36.54 -34.02 -32.94
N PHE A 977 37.60 -34.41 -32.25
CA PHE A 977 37.94 -34.02 -30.88
C PHE A 977 39.31 -33.34 -30.82
N GLU A 978 39.58 -32.61 -29.73
CA GLU A 978 40.88 -31.96 -29.50
C GLU A 978 42.02 -32.96 -29.35
N ASP A 979 41.78 -34.08 -28.66
CA ASP A 979 42.74 -35.16 -28.43
C ASP A 979 42.04 -36.52 -28.55
N LYS A 980 42.84 -37.58 -28.54
CA LYS A 980 42.39 -38.97 -28.63
C LYS A 980 41.58 -39.38 -27.41
N ILE A 981 40.30 -39.62 -27.64
CA ILE A 981 39.38 -40.16 -26.64
C ILE A 981 39.63 -41.66 -26.38
N LEU A 982 39.09 -42.19 -25.27
CA LEU A 982 39.16 -43.62 -24.93
C LEU A 982 37.84 -44.34 -25.25
N VAL A 983 37.90 -45.65 -25.47
CA VAL A 983 36.70 -46.49 -25.69
C VAL A 983 35.76 -46.47 -24.48
N SER A 984 36.31 -46.27 -23.28
CA SER A 984 35.55 -46.15 -22.03
C SER A 984 34.88 -44.79 -21.83
N ASP A 985 35.17 -43.79 -22.67
CA ASP A 985 34.59 -42.47 -22.50
C ASP A 985 33.12 -42.44 -22.90
N ILE A 986 32.32 -41.70 -22.12
CA ILE A 986 30.97 -41.34 -22.51
C ILE A 986 31.02 -39.93 -23.11
N ILE A 987 30.40 -39.78 -24.27
CA ILE A 987 30.33 -38.53 -25.02
C ILE A 987 28.94 -37.97 -24.81
N PHE A 988 28.82 -36.68 -24.52
CA PHE A 988 27.52 -36.05 -24.36
C PHE A 988 27.41 -34.72 -25.08
N LEU A 989 26.23 -34.49 -25.64
CA LEU A 989 25.79 -33.20 -26.16
C LEU A 989 24.92 -32.52 -25.09
N ARG A 990 25.22 -31.26 -24.76
CA ARG A 990 24.42 -30.47 -23.82
C ARG A 990 23.36 -29.69 -24.59
N ALA A 991 22.12 -30.15 -24.54
CA ALA A 991 20.96 -29.45 -25.09
C ALA A 991 20.15 -28.79 -23.96
N TRP A 992 19.31 -27.84 -24.36
CA TRP A 992 18.38 -27.14 -23.47
C TRP A 992 16.99 -27.28 -24.05
N TYR A 993 16.08 -27.85 -23.26
CA TYR A 993 14.70 -28.09 -23.65
C TYR A 993 13.80 -27.11 -22.91
N PRO A 994 13.00 -26.27 -23.60
CA PRO A 994 12.07 -25.37 -22.94
C PRO A 994 10.95 -26.16 -22.26
N ILE A 995 10.59 -25.76 -21.05
CA ILE A 995 9.52 -26.36 -20.26
C ILE A 995 8.48 -25.31 -19.95
N LYS A 996 7.24 -25.61 -20.28
CA LYS A 996 6.09 -24.80 -19.93
C LYS A 996 5.60 -25.18 -18.53
N PRO A 997 5.38 -24.21 -17.62
CA PRO A 997 4.72 -24.47 -16.36
C PRO A 997 3.27 -24.92 -16.53
N HIS A 998 2.75 -25.67 -15.57
CA HIS A 998 1.36 -26.09 -15.55
C HIS A 998 0.46 -24.93 -15.11
N ARG A 999 -0.65 -24.72 -15.82
CA ARG A 999 -1.70 -23.76 -15.45
C ARG A 999 -2.65 -24.39 -14.43
N PHE A 1000 -2.16 -24.60 -13.22
CA PHE A 1000 -2.95 -25.14 -12.11
C PHE A 1000 -3.13 -24.08 -11.02
N TYR A 1001 -4.38 -23.85 -10.65
CA TYR A 1001 -4.79 -22.97 -9.57
C TYR A 1001 -5.99 -23.60 -8.85
N ASN A 1002 -5.94 -23.61 -7.53
CA ASN A 1002 -7.04 -24.06 -6.69
C ASN A 1002 -7.17 -23.10 -5.49
N PRO A 1003 -8.23 -22.28 -5.40
CA PRO A 1003 -8.39 -21.35 -4.28
C PRO A 1003 -8.68 -22.12 -2.98
N ALA A 1004 -8.11 -21.67 -1.87
CA ALA A 1004 -8.36 -22.27 -0.57
C ALA A 1004 -9.62 -21.68 0.06
N THR A 1005 -10.78 -22.23 -0.32
CA THR A 1005 -12.12 -21.82 0.16
C THR A 1005 -12.45 -22.45 1.52
N ASN A 1006 -11.67 -22.10 2.56
CA ASN A 1006 -11.78 -22.71 3.89
C ASN A 1006 -13.14 -22.52 4.59
N LEU A 1007 -13.87 -21.44 4.28
CA LEU A 1007 -15.15 -21.14 4.91
C LEU A 1007 -16.28 -22.05 4.41
N ILE A 1008 -16.13 -22.58 3.19
CA ILE A 1008 -17.05 -23.52 2.56
C ILE A 1008 -16.55 -24.96 2.76
N GLY A 1009 -15.26 -25.18 2.51
CA GLY A 1009 -14.61 -26.48 2.39
C GLY A 1009 -13.93 -26.60 1.03
N TRP A 1010 -12.73 -27.17 0.98
CA TRP A 1010 -11.96 -27.33 -0.25
C TRP A 1010 -11.12 -28.60 -0.24
N GLN A 1011 -10.83 -29.14 -1.41
CA GLN A 1011 -10.02 -30.35 -1.56
C GLN A 1011 -8.58 -30.00 -1.99
N PRO A 1012 -7.58 -30.17 -1.12
CA PRO A 1012 -6.18 -29.92 -1.48
C PRO A 1012 -5.60 -31.06 -2.31
N MET A 1013 -4.82 -30.72 -3.34
CA MET A 1013 -3.98 -31.67 -4.06
C MET A 1013 -2.89 -32.21 -3.13
N ARG A 1014 -2.75 -33.55 -3.07
CA ARG A 1014 -1.78 -34.23 -2.21
C ARG A 1014 -0.35 -34.13 -2.75
N LEU A 1015 0.64 -34.19 -1.85
CA LEU A 1015 2.05 -34.22 -2.22
C LEU A 1015 2.44 -35.53 -2.90
N THR A 1016 3.47 -35.52 -3.75
CA THR A 1016 3.89 -36.74 -4.48
C THR A 1016 4.34 -37.88 -3.57
N GLY A 1017 4.90 -37.55 -2.39
CA GLY A 1017 5.24 -38.55 -1.38
C GLY A 1017 4.03 -39.15 -0.67
N GLN A 1018 2.94 -38.39 -0.49
CA GLN A 1018 1.69 -38.89 0.10
C GLN A 1018 0.97 -39.79 -0.89
N VAL A 1019 0.80 -39.34 -2.14
CA VAL A 1019 0.17 -40.15 -3.20
C VAL A 1019 0.86 -41.50 -3.38
N ARG A 1020 2.20 -41.52 -3.35
CA ARG A 1020 2.96 -42.77 -3.44
C ARG A 1020 2.74 -43.71 -2.25
N ARG A 1021 2.58 -43.18 -1.04
CA ARG A 1021 2.31 -44.01 0.14
C ARG A 1021 0.90 -44.56 0.08
N ASP A 1022 -0.07 -43.72 -0.23
CA ASP A 1022 -1.49 -44.12 -0.30
C ASP A 1022 -1.74 -45.14 -1.43
N GLN A 1023 -0.89 -45.16 -2.47
CA GLN A 1023 -0.94 -46.11 -3.59
C GLN A 1023 0.11 -47.24 -3.47
N ASP A 1024 0.86 -47.33 -2.37
CA ASP A 1024 1.95 -48.30 -2.16
C ASP A 1024 3.01 -48.36 -3.28
N LEU A 1025 3.30 -47.21 -3.90
CA LEU A 1025 4.31 -47.07 -4.95
C LEU A 1025 5.67 -46.65 -4.40
N SER A 1026 6.72 -47.39 -4.76
CA SER A 1026 8.10 -47.03 -4.39
C SER A 1026 8.65 -45.84 -5.19
N ALA A 1027 9.60 -45.10 -4.60
CA ALA A 1027 10.25 -43.99 -5.29
C ALA A 1027 11.24 -44.50 -6.37
N PRO A 1028 11.20 -43.98 -7.62
CA PRO A 1028 12.07 -44.48 -8.69
C PRO A 1028 13.53 -44.11 -8.44
N GLN A 1029 14.39 -45.13 -8.28
CA GLN A 1029 15.83 -44.97 -8.09
C GLN A 1029 16.62 -45.77 -9.14
N PRO A 1030 17.03 -45.13 -10.26
CA PRO A 1030 17.83 -45.81 -11.27
C PRO A 1030 19.21 -46.19 -10.73
N LYS A 1031 19.56 -47.49 -10.80
CA LYS A 1031 20.80 -48.08 -10.27
C LYS A 1031 22.08 -47.40 -10.79
N ASN A 1032 22.05 -46.88 -12.02
CA ASN A 1032 23.19 -46.21 -12.67
C ASN A 1032 23.41 -44.77 -12.19
N SER A 1033 22.40 -44.13 -11.59
CA SER A 1033 22.49 -42.75 -11.09
C SER A 1033 22.92 -42.66 -9.63
N GLN A 1034 22.90 -43.78 -8.91
CA GLN A 1034 23.37 -43.83 -7.53
C GLN A 1034 24.89 -43.71 -7.48
N TYR A 1035 25.40 -42.75 -6.70
CA TYR A 1035 26.83 -42.57 -6.53
C TYR A 1035 27.45 -43.77 -5.81
N ARG A 1036 28.64 -44.17 -6.27
CA ARG A 1036 29.45 -45.24 -5.67
C ARG A 1036 30.86 -44.73 -5.43
N LYS A 1037 31.55 -45.30 -4.44
CA LYS A 1037 32.96 -45.02 -4.22
C LYS A 1037 33.77 -45.61 -5.39
N ILE A 1038 34.53 -44.78 -6.09
CA ILE A 1038 35.34 -45.20 -7.24
C ILE A 1038 36.78 -45.44 -6.79
N GLU A 1039 37.26 -46.67 -6.91
CA GLU A 1039 38.66 -47.03 -6.63
C GLU A 1039 39.49 -46.89 -7.92
N ARG A 1040 40.37 -45.90 -7.95
CA ARG A 1040 41.22 -45.63 -9.12
C ARG A 1040 42.56 -46.35 -8.97
N GLN A 1041 42.88 -47.24 -9.91
CA GLN A 1041 44.19 -47.89 -9.97
C GLN A 1041 45.28 -46.90 -10.42
N THR A 1042 46.51 -47.10 -9.95
CA THR A 1042 47.66 -46.30 -10.38
C THR A 1042 47.95 -46.59 -11.85
N ARG A 1043 47.76 -45.59 -12.72
CA ARG A 1043 47.96 -45.73 -14.16
C ARG A 1043 49.46 -45.70 -14.49
N HIS A 1044 50.00 -46.84 -14.90
CA HIS A 1044 51.34 -46.92 -15.49
C HIS A 1044 51.25 -46.78 -17.01
N PHE A 1045 51.97 -45.80 -17.58
CA PHE A 1045 52.04 -45.63 -19.02
C PHE A 1045 53.15 -46.50 -19.62
N ASN A 1046 52.98 -46.91 -20.87
CA ASN A 1046 54.00 -47.63 -21.60
C ASN A 1046 55.24 -46.73 -21.81
N ALA A 1047 56.42 -47.36 -21.81
CA ALA A 1047 57.66 -46.66 -22.13
C ALA A 1047 57.63 -46.11 -23.56
N LEU A 1048 58.36 -45.00 -23.78
CA LEU A 1048 58.48 -44.38 -25.10
C LEU A 1048 59.08 -45.37 -26.11
N ARG A 1049 58.36 -45.64 -27.19
CA ARG A 1049 58.82 -46.50 -28.29
C ARG A 1049 59.22 -45.64 -29.49
N VAL A 1050 60.52 -45.45 -29.67
CA VAL A 1050 61.05 -44.70 -30.82
C VAL A 1050 60.98 -45.57 -32.09
N PRO A 1051 60.47 -45.05 -33.23
CA PRO A 1051 60.49 -45.77 -34.49
C PRO A 1051 61.91 -46.17 -34.89
N ARG A 1052 62.09 -47.39 -35.44
CA ARG A 1052 63.42 -47.91 -35.79
C ARG A 1052 64.14 -47.05 -36.82
N ALA A 1053 63.42 -46.50 -37.79
CA ALA A 1053 63.96 -45.60 -38.79
C ALA A 1053 64.56 -44.33 -38.14
N LEU A 1054 63.82 -43.71 -37.22
CA LEU A 1054 64.30 -42.54 -36.49
C LEU A 1054 65.50 -42.89 -35.62
N ALA A 1055 65.43 -44.00 -34.87
CA ALA A 1055 66.51 -44.44 -33.99
C ALA A 1055 67.85 -44.68 -34.73
N ALA A 1056 67.81 -45.06 -36.01
CA ALA A 1056 69.00 -45.22 -36.85
C ALA A 1056 69.54 -43.89 -37.40
N GLN A 1057 68.67 -42.89 -37.58
CA GLN A 1057 69.03 -41.56 -38.11
C GLN A 1057 69.46 -40.57 -37.01
N LEU A 1058 69.26 -40.90 -35.72
CA LEU A 1058 69.67 -40.03 -34.63
C LEU A 1058 71.19 -39.80 -34.65
N PRO A 1059 71.67 -38.56 -34.40
CA PRO A 1059 73.09 -38.28 -34.23
C PRO A 1059 73.73 -39.20 -33.18
N PHE A 1060 75.00 -39.54 -33.36
CA PHE A 1060 75.73 -40.49 -32.52
C PHE A 1060 75.57 -40.22 -31.00
N LYS A 1061 75.60 -38.95 -30.59
CA LYS A 1061 75.45 -38.55 -29.18
C LYS A 1061 74.05 -38.82 -28.59
N SER A 1062 73.00 -38.77 -29.40
CA SER A 1062 71.61 -38.96 -28.97
C SER A 1062 71.06 -40.36 -29.31
N GLN A 1063 71.90 -41.24 -29.86
CA GLN A 1063 71.51 -42.60 -30.21
C GLN A 1063 71.19 -43.42 -28.95
N LEU A 1064 70.08 -44.15 -28.99
CA LEU A 1064 69.61 -44.96 -27.86
C LEU A 1064 70.46 -46.23 -27.71
N ILE A 1065 71.18 -46.34 -26.59
CA ILE A 1065 71.97 -47.53 -26.25
C ILE A 1065 71.06 -48.53 -25.51
N THR A 1066 70.44 -49.44 -26.25
CA THR A 1066 69.66 -50.55 -25.68
C THR A 1066 70.36 -51.88 -25.95
N THR A 1067 70.82 -52.56 -24.89
CA THR A 1067 71.40 -53.90 -25.02
C THR A 1067 70.31 -54.94 -25.28
N LYS A 1068 70.59 -55.91 -26.15
CA LYS A 1068 69.69 -57.04 -26.36
C LYS A 1068 69.82 -58.02 -25.19
N LYS A 1069 68.70 -58.58 -24.74
CA LYS A 1069 68.72 -59.66 -23.73
C LYS A 1069 69.52 -60.85 -24.28
N GLN A 1070 70.52 -61.32 -23.52
CA GLN A 1070 71.30 -62.51 -23.88
C GLN A 1070 70.37 -63.73 -23.93
N LYS A 1071 70.41 -64.47 -25.05
CA LYS A 1071 69.59 -65.68 -25.26
C LYS A 1071 70.30 -66.97 -24.88
N HIS A 1072 71.64 -66.96 -24.90
CA HIS A 1072 72.47 -68.12 -24.55
C HIS A 1072 73.09 -67.92 -23.18
N GLU A 1073 73.10 -68.98 -22.38
CA GLU A 1073 73.78 -68.99 -21.10
C GLU A 1073 75.29 -68.95 -21.30
N THR A 1074 75.91 -67.93 -20.72
CA THR A 1074 77.36 -67.78 -20.75
C THR A 1074 78.04 -68.81 -19.83
N TYR A 1075 79.30 -69.12 -20.08
CA TYR A 1075 80.09 -69.98 -19.20
C TYR A 1075 80.08 -69.50 -17.74
N LEU A 1076 80.11 -68.18 -17.52
CA LEU A 1076 80.04 -67.58 -16.18
C LEU A 1076 78.69 -67.82 -15.48
N GLN A 1077 77.58 -67.82 -16.23
CA GLN A 1077 76.26 -68.15 -15.68
C GLN A 1077 76.15 -69.63 -15.33
N LYS A 1078 76.72 -70.52 -16.17
CA LYS A 1078 76.77 -71.96 -15.90
C LYS A 1078 77.68 -72.32 -14.72
N ARG A 1079 78.77 -71.56 -14.53
CA ARG A 1079 79.71 -71.72 -13.41
C ARG A 1079 79.18 -71.13 -12.09
N ALA A 1080 78.12 -70.32 -12.12
CA ALA A 1080 77.61 -69.68 -10.93
C ALA A 1080 77.08 -70.72 -9.92
N VAL A 1081 77.53 -70.64 -8.68
CA VAL A 1081 77.13 -71.57 -7.61
C VAL A 1081 75.68 -71.30 -7.23
N VAL A 1082 74.82 -72.33 -7.34
CA VAL A 1082 73.42 -72.27 -6.93
C VAL A 1082 73.33 -72.59 -5.44
N LEU A 1083 72.89 -71.63 -4.63
CA LEU A 1083 72.66 -71.85 -3.21
C LEU A 1083 71.43 -72.76 -2.98
N PRO A 1084 71.46 -73.70 -2.01
CA PRO A 1084 70.29 -74.49 -1.64
C PRO A 1084 69.13 -73.60 -1.19
N ARG A 1085 67.89 -73.94 -1.59
CA ARG A 1085 66.68 -73.12 -1.35
C ARG A 1085 66.42 -72.80 0.14
N ASN A 1086 66.87 -73.65 1.06
CA ASN A 1086 66.68 -73.48 2.51
C ASN A 1086 67.96 -73.05 3.25
N SER A 1087 69.03 -72.71 2.53
CA SER A 1087 70.25 -72.16 3.12
C SER A 1087 69.99 -70.81 3.79
N ASP A 1088 70.67 -70.56 4.90
CA ASP A 1088 70.58 -69.30 5.66
C ASP A 1088 70.98 -68.10 4.80
N GLU A 1089 71.90 -68.27 3.84
CA GLU A 1089 72.27 -67.21 2.90
C GLU A 1089 71.13 -66.83 1.95
N THR A 1090 70.33 -67.80 1.48
CA THR A 1090 69.18 -67.54 0.60
C THR A 1090 68.09 -66.77 1.37
N LYS A 1091 67.84 -67.16 2.63
CA LYS A 1091 66.91 -66.46 3.54
C LYS A 1091 67.41 -65.05 3.86
N ALA A 1092 68.71 -64.88 4.12
CA ALA A 1092 69.32 -63.58 4.36
C ALA A 1092 69.21 -62.65 3.14
N ARG A 1093 69.44 -63.16 1.92
CA ARG A 1093 69.25 -62.38 0.68
C ARG A 1093 67.79 -61.98 0.47
N ALA A 1094 66.85 -62.89 0.71
CA ALA A 1094 65.42 -62.58 0.61
C ALA A 1094 64.99 -61.52 1.63
N LEU A 1095 65.44 -61.64 2.89
CA LEU A 1095 65.19 -60.65 3.94
C LEU A 1095 65.79 -59.29 3.57
N MET A 1096 67.04 -59.26 3.09
CA MET A 1096 67.70 -58.04 2.63
C MET A 1096 66.95 -57.38 1.47
N GLN A 1097 66.44 -58.16 0.51
CA GLN A 1097 65.63 -57.65 -0.60
C GLN A 1097 64.32 -57.04 -0.10
N GLN A 1098 63.62 -57.71 0.83
CA GLN A 1098 62.40 -57.19 1.45
C GLN A 1098 62.67 -55.88 2.21
N LEU A 1099 63.71 -55.83 3.05
CA LEU A 1099 64.10 -54.62 3.78
C LEU A 1099 64.43 -53.46 2.85
N LEU A 1100 65.16 -53.72 1.76
CA LEU A 1100 65.48 -52.70 0.76
C LEU A 1100 64.24 -52.20 0.01
N THR A 1101 63.29 -53.09 -0.33
CA THR A 1101 62.03 -52.68 -0.99
C THR A 1101 61.18 -51.80 -0.08
N VAL A 1102 61.03 -52.17 1.19
CA VAL A 1102 60.31 -51.38 2.20
C VAL A 1102 60.99 -50.03 2.42
N ARG A 1103 62.33 -50.00 2.52
CA ARG A 1103 63.10 -48.76 2.64
C ARG A 1103 62.88 -47.85 1.44
N ASN A 1104 62.94 -48.38 0.22
CA ASN A 1104 62.78 -47.61 -1.01
C ASN A 1104 61.35 -47.06 -1.16
N ASP A 1105 60.33 -47.86 -0.86
CA ASP A 1105 58.94 -47.42 -0.88
C ASP A 1105 58.67 -46.37 0.21
N ALA A 1106 59.15 -46.58 1.44
CA ALA A 1106 59.04 -45.61 2.53
C ALA A 1106 59.76 -44.28 2.18
N ALA A 1107 60.93 -44.35 1.57
CA ALA A 1107 61.66 -43.18 1.10
C ALA A 1107 60.94 -42.47 -0.07
N ALA A 1108 60.33 -43.22 -1.00
CA ALA A 1108 59.53 -42.67 -2.09
C ALA A 1108 58.27 -41.95 -1.56
N LYS A 1109 57.52 -42.59 -0.65
CA LYS A 1109 56.37 -42.01 0.05
C LYS A 1109 56.75 -40.74 0.82
N ARG A 1110 57.87 -40.77 1.55
CA ARG A 1110 58.38 -39.59 2.28
C ARG A 1110 58.76 -38.45 1.34
N ARG A 1111 59.44 -38.74 0.22
CA ARG A 1111 59.78 -37.74 -0.80
C ARG A 1111 58.53 -37.14 -1.45
N ALA A 1112 57.53 -37.96 -1.79
CA ALA A 1112 56.26 -37.51 -2.34
C ALA A 1112 55.53 -36.56 -1.37
N LYS A 1113 55.42 -36.95 -0.09
CA LYS A 1113 54.82 -36.09 0.95
C LYS A 1113 55.59 -34.79 1.17
N LYS A 1114 56.93 -34.84 1.14
CA LYS A 1114 57.76 -33.63 1.23
C LYS A 1114 57.55 -32.72 0.02
N ALA A 1115 57.43 -33.27 -1.19
CA ALA A 1115 57.15 -32.51 -2.41
C ALA A 1115 55.76 -31.85 -2.37
N GLU A 1116 54.73 -32.55 -1.89
CA GLU A 1116 53.39 -31.99 -1.68
C GLU A 1116 53.40 -30.83 -0.68
N ASN A 1117 54.04 -31.03 0.48
CA ASN A 1117 54.20 -29.98 1.48
C ASN A 1117 54.98 -28.78 0.94
N HIS A 1118 56.03 -29.03 0.16
CA HIS A 1118 56.83 -27.99 -0.47
C HIS A 1118 56.03 -27.23 -1.53
N ALA A 1119 55.19 -27.89 -2.33
CA ALA A 1119 54.30 -27.24 -3.29
C ALA A 1119 53.25 -26.36 -2.58
N ALA A 1120 52.65 -26.86 -1.50
CA ALA A 1120 51.72 -26.07 -0.67
C ALA A 1120 52.42 -24.86 -0.03
N PHE A 1121 53.66 -25.03 0.45
CA PHE A 1121 54.46 -23.94 0.98
C PHE A 1121 54.81 -22.90 -0.10
N LYS A 1122 55.23 -23.34 -1.29
CA LYS A 1122 55.51 -22.44 -2.42
C LYS A 1122 54.28 -21.63 -2.84
N LYS A 1123 53.09 -22.24 -2.81
CA LYS A 1123 51.83 -21.52 -3.07
C LYS A 1123 51.57 -20.43 -2.04
N LYS A 1124 51.74 -20.73 -0.74
CA LYS A 1124 51.61 -19.74 0.34
C LYS A 1124 52.65 -18.62 0.24
N LEU A 1125 53.87 -18.96 -0.16
CA LEU A 1125 54.94 -17.99 -0.35
C LEU A 1125 54.61 -17.04 -1.50
N ALA A 1126 54.13 -17.55 -2.63
CA ALA A 1126 53.64 -16.73 -3.74
C ALA A 1126 52.49 -15.80 -3.31
N GLU A 1127 51.49 -16.31 -2.58
CA GLU A 1127 50.39 -15.47 -2.04
C GLU A 1127 50.88 -14.36 -1.08
N ASN A 1128 51.98 -14.60 -0.36
CA ASN A 1128 52.59 -13.61 0.53
C ASN A 1128 53.45 -12.59 -0.23
N GLU A 1129 54.17 -13.03 -1.27
CA GLU A 1129 54.90 -12.15 -2.18
C GLU A 1129 53.93 -11.21 -2.89
N ASP A 1130 52.81 -11.72 -3.42
CA ASP A 1130 51.75 -10.90 -4.04
C ASP A 1130 51.22 -9.82 -3.08
N LYS A 1131 51.00 -10.16 -1.80
CA LYS A 1131 50.58 -9.19 -0.77
C LYS A 1131 51.68 -8.17 -0.46
N LYS A 1132 52.93 -8.60 -0.42
CA LYS A 1132 54.09 -7.73 -0.18
C LYS A 1132 54.25 -6.75 -1.34
N GLU A 1133 54.18 -7.21 -2.59
CA GLU A 1133 54.20 -6.36 -3.77
C GLU A 1133 53.05 -5.37 -3.80
N ALA A 1134 51.83 -5.78 -3.43
CA ALA A 1134 50.68 -4.87 -3.33
C ALA A 1134 50.91 -3.78 -2.27
N ARG A 1135 51.53 -4.13 -1.14
CA ARG A 1135 51.91 -3.18 -0.10
C ARG A 1135 53.00 -2.22 -0.57
N GLU A 1136 54.07 -2.73 -1.17
CA GLU A 1136 55.18 -1.92 -1.71
C GLU A 1136 54.68 -0.96 -2.81
N LYS A 1137 53.78 -1.40 -3.70
CA LYS A 1137 53.12 -0.53 -4.69
C LYS A 1137 52.32 0.59 -4.03
N ARG A 1138 51.58 0.30 -2.96
CA ARG A 1138 50.82 1.32 -2.21
C ARG A 1138 51.73 2.30 -1.48
N GLU A 1139 52.76 1.81 -0.79
CA GLU A 1139 53.74 2.64 -0.08
C GLU A 1139 54.52 3.52 -1.06
N SER A 1140 54.94 2.97 -2.20
CA SER A 1140 55.58 3.73 -3.28
C SER A 1140 54.65 4.80 -3.85
N LYS A 1141 53.38 4.47 -4.14
CA LYS A 1141 52.40 5.46 -4.62
C LYS A 1141 52.13 6.56 -3.59
N GLU A 1142 52.06 6.22 -2.30
CA GLU A 1142 51.89 7.20 -1.23
C GLU A 1142 53.13 8.09 -1.06
N PHE A 1143 54.32 7.49 -1.15
CA PHE A 1143 55.60 8.19 -1.11
C PHE A 1143 55.71 9.19 -2.27
N TRP A 1144 55.44 8.75 -3.51
CA TRP A 1144 55.44 9.63 -4.68
C TRP A 1144 54.33 10.68 -4.64
N ARG A 1145 53.15 10.37 -4.08
CA ARG A 1145 52.09 11.38 -3.86
C ARG A 1145 52.51 12.43 -2.85
N LYS A 1146 53.12 12.04 -1.73
CA LYS A 1146 53.64 12.97 -0.71
C LYS A 1146 54.77 13.82 -1.28
N ASN A 1147 55.70 13.22 -2.03
CA ASN A 1147 56.81 13.94 -2.63
C ASN A 1147 56.39 14.80 -3.83
N GLY A 1148 55.39 14.39 -4.60
CA GLY A 1148 54.76 15.22 -5.63
C GLY A 1148 54.14 16.47 -5.02
N ARG A 1149 53.36 16.33 -3.93
CA ARG A 1149 52.83 17.47 -3.18
C ARG A 1149 53.94 18.35 -2.58
N LYS A 1150 55.03 17.75 -2.07
CA LYS A 1150 56.19 18.50 -1.56
C LYS A 1150 56.96 19.24 -2.66
N ARG A 1151 57.12 18.63 -3.84
CA ARG A 1151 57.81 19.25 -4.99
C ARG A 1151 56.96 20.36 -5.61
N ALA A 1152 55.66 20.14 -5.78
CA ALA A 1152 54.73 21.19 -6.19
C ALA A 1152 54.72 22.37 -5.18
N ALA A 1153 54.74 22.09 -3.87
CA ALA A 1153 54.86 23.13 -2.85
C ALA A 1153 56.25 23.81 -2.81
N ALA A 1154 57.30 23.19 -3.35
CA ALA A 1154 58.64 23.75 -3.43
C ALA A 1154 58.86 24.57 -4.71
N GLU A 1155 58.24 24.20 -5.84
CA GLU A 1155 58.18 25.02 -7.05
C GLU A 1155 57.37 26.30 -6.84
N ASP A 1156 56.34 26.26 -6.00
CA ASP A 1156 55.56 27.44 -5.57
C ASP A 1156 56.24 28.26 -4.43
N GLY A 1157 57.36 27.77 -3.90
CA GLY A 1157 58.08 28.31 -2.73
C GLY A 1157 59.56 28.67 -2.97
N GLY A 1158 60.05 28.59 -4.21
CA GLY A 1158 61.45 28.81 -4.56
C GLY A 1158 61.81 30.27 -4.80
N GLY A 1159 61.88 31.09 -3.74
CA GLY A 1159 62.23 32.51 -3.88
C GLY A 1159 62.75 33.19 -2.62
N GLY A 1160 63.89 32.72 -2.10
CA GLY A 1160 64.87 33.58 -1.41
C GLY A 1160 64.87 33.61 0.13
N GLY A 1161 66.07 33.49 0.70
CA GLY A 1161 66.38 34.11 2.00
C GLY A 1161 66.94 33.20 3.09
N GLY A 1162 68.09 32.56 2.85
CA GLY A 1162 68.93 32.05 3.95
C GLY A 1162 69.49 33.22 4.76
N GLY A 1163 68.93 33.47 5.95
CA GLY A 1163 69.38 34.49 6.89
C GLY A 1163 69.66 33.91 8.27
N LYS A 1164 70.95 33.80 8.62
CA LYS A 1164 71.48 33.45 9.94
C LYS A 1164 70.80 34.25 11.07
N ARG A 1165 70.48 33.58 12.18
CA ARG A 1165 70.88 34.05 13.53
C ARG A 1165 70.82 32.94 14.57
N ARG A 1166 72.00 32.63 15.13
CA ARG A 1166 72.19 32.03 16.47
C ARG A 1166 71.42 32.88 17.48
N ARG A 1167 70.60 32.29 18.34
CA ARG A 1167 70.92 31.70 19.64
C ARG A 1167 69.66 31.02 20.17
#